data_AF-A0A0N1DYV1-F1
#
_entry.id   AF-A0A0N1DYV1-F1
#
_cell.length_a   1.000
_cell.length_b   1.000
_cell.length_c   1.000
_cell.angle_alpha   90.00
_cell.angle_beta   90.00
_cell.angle_gamma   90.00
#
_symmetry.space_group_name_H-M   'P 1'
#
loop_
_entity.id
_entity.type
_entity.pdbx_description
1 polymer ?
#
loop_
_entity_poly.entity_id
_entity_poly.type
_entity_poly.pdbx_seq_one_letter_code
_entity_poly.pdbx_strand_id
1 'polypeptide(L)'
;MASRQMRKFSIKDIENAYDKLKTTIFYDSGDLLLREQIVEFETNYSKDDFIFSDLKFTNRYSKVEDKDKLNFPSFLQEITLKDKFEILTEKINNYYKDSTFFDELLKEISVTVYPKKFVQNNSIHSIISNKRIKKRYILDKVTAFIHAPIEIHIIAVLWTINDGAKKDADLADECVGNRLLLTKDKSKVVFGSALYKPYFSQYQQWRDNAVNTAQQLLNNNKNTLFLNLDIKDYYYSARIPETYFRYIDGGKERYDNLNTLMEELHRIFTEKVLQLKIPYDFKNEVIENGEINKFIIPIGLQSSLIIANEYLKDFDKIILDKYKPAYYGRYVDDILIVLSEPNTTDEENKLFDDYYTSFNAYKAQSFDKNVNFNLEDLTEIEHYILKNFHPLIKVVDSPFSIEGNFTKPENRIFKINGYPALYCQSDKTLIYYFDKNESSVVIDKLKKEIEDKSSEFRDMPNDEDNLVEFEENAYHLSYDGTEGKIRTLKDYKEDRFGLSVYLSHKINLGLRKREKISNQEKDKILNFFKGENCLTFYKLWEKILTLFVVNDDPNSFTEFLFHCLEQIDKININDNDKINEYGLTREVAMQVHDTLTQYLFFAFEMSISLNLKFLKNYDVNKNFEFQSNKTSRENFALLFAEFSFTNPYKSRKKIGFRIREANMIRHHYVSIPLLNYTEDGKNGALNLIDKNLHIKNYKLDRTLLKNSPRPIKFWECCIASAFEEFQKFNPENLNRSEVIETNILYDIMEEYEEEIYDEENNDMKKSIAYNKKDYLDVAFDLYCLGNSKHRPSHELNQNLKNQFYTLQRIYGSEEDFLLNKFTINKDEKLLNPRIALANTDVLEENIEASILDSPVLSNERINKLSKILSKARKSDAELLLFPENFMPMRLISSLGRFSTDNQIMIVSGIEHLTLKNTSFNFVISILPQKINGINDATIIFRLKNNYSPGEEHLINKHYLAVPKPKPSRYEIINYRNIYFSVCYCFELANISHREKLKSKIDLLIGIEWNKDTPYFSNIVESTSRDLHCFVAQVNTSKYGDTRLTQPKETATKDLLKLKGGLNDTILVGQIDIQKLRNFQRVKSSINTSKEFKPLPPDFSLEETLKRISNQ
;
A
#
# COMPACT_ATOMS: atom_id res chain seq x y z
N MET A 1 -20.53 -38.19 31.35
CA MET A 1 -20.11 -37.50 30.12
C MET A 1 -21.14 -36.42 29.81
N ALA A 2 -20.97 -35.21 30.33
CA ALA A 2 -21.83 -34.09 29.99
C ALA A 2 -21.41 -33.55 28.61
N SER A 3 -22.39 -33.31 27.73
CA SER A 3 -22.18 -32.80 26.37
C SER A 3 -21.38 -31.50 26.39
N ARG A 4 -20.09 -31.57 26.06
CA ARG A 4 -19.23 -30.40 25.84
C ARG A 4 -19.85 -29.60 24.69
N GLN A 5 -20.36 -28.40 24.97
CA GLN A 5 -20.82 -27.49 23.93
C GLN A 5 -19.56 -26.90 23.27
N MET A 6 -18.98 -27.62 22.32
CA MET A 6 -17.79 -27.20 21.58
C MET A 6 -18.17 -26.17 20.52
N ARG A 7 -17.40 -25.07 20.46
CA ARG A 7 -17.51 -24.07 19.39
C ARG A 7 -17.30 -24.80 18.05
N LYS A 8 -18.28 -24.68 17.15
CA LYS A 8 -18.17 -25.20 15.78
C LYS A 8 -17.87 -24.05 14.83
N PHE A 9 -16.94 -24.29 13.93
CA PHE A 9 -16.57 -23.36 12.86
C PHE A 9 -17.19 -23.83 11.55
N SER A 10 -17.64 -22.87 10.75
CA SER A 10 -18.07 -23.09 9.37
C SER A 10 -16.89 -22.91 8.41
N ILE A 11 -17.04 -23.40 7.17
CA ILE A 11 -16.06 -23.15 6.10
C ILE A 11 -15.82 -21.64 5.89
N LYS A 12 -16.88 -20.84 6.03
CA LYS A 12 -16.82 -19.39 5.86
C LYS A 12 -15.97 -18.70 6.95
N ASP A 13 -15.90 -19.28 8.15
CA ASP A 13 -15.03 -18.78 9.21
C ASP A 13 -13.55 -18.99 8.86
N ILE A 14 -13.22 -20.16 8.30
CA ILE A 14 -11.88 -20.50 7.81
C ILE A 14 -11.50 -19.64 6.59
N GLU A 15 -12.39 -19.49 5.62
CA GLU A 15 -12.21 -18.60 4.46
C GLU A 15 -11.93 -17.16 4.90
N ASN A 16 -12.73 -16.63 5.85
CA ASN A 16 -12.54 -15.28 6.38
C ASN A 16 -11.19 -15.13 7.11
N ALA A 17 -10.78 -16.13 7.89
CA ALA A 17 -9.46 -16.11 8.54
C ALA A 17 -8.32 -16.12 7.51
N TYR A 18 -8.44 -16.94 6.46
CA TYR A 18 -7.48 -16.98 5.38
C TYR A 18 -7.43 -15.66 4.58
N ASP A 19 -8.57 -15.11 4.19
CA ASP A 19 -8.63 -13.86 3.42
C ASP A 19 -8.00 -12.70 4.20
N LYS A 20 -8.22 -12.64 5.52
CA LYS A 20 -7.54 -11.67 6.41
C LYS A 20 -6.04 -11.89 6.51
N LEU A 21 -5.59 -13.14 6.58
CA LEU A 21 -4.16 -13.49 6.55
C LEU A 21 -3.53 -13.04 5.22
N LYS A 22 -4.13 -13.41 4.09
CA LYS A 22 -3.65 -13.06 2.74
C LYS A 22 -3.52 -11.56 2.56
N THR A 23 -4.54 -10.78 2.91
CA THR A 23 -4.47 -9.31 2.82
C THR A 23 -3.42 -8.71 3.76
N THR A 24 -3.30 -9.21 4.98
CA THR A 24 -2.30 -8.71 5.93
C THR A 24 -0.88 -8.91 5.39
N ILE A 25 -0.57 -10.11 4.90
CA ILE A 25 0.76 -10.44 4.33
C ILE A 25 1.00 -9.76 2.97
N PHE A 26 -0.06 -9.49 2.20
CA PHE A 26 0.06 -8.70 0.97
C PHE A 26 0.57 -7.28 1.23
N TYR A 27 0.07 -6.61 2.27
CA TYR A 27 0.53 -5.28 2.66
C TYR A 27 1.83 -5.28 3.48
N ASP A 28 2.18 -6.41 4.10
CA ASP A 28 3.46 -6.55 4.77
C ASP A 28 4.63 -6.49 3.76
N SER A 29 5.63 -5.68 4.08
CA SER A 29 6.86 -5.53 3.31
C SER A 29 8.07 -6.17 3.98
N GLY A 30 7.92 -6.66 5.22
CA GLY A 30 8.99 -7.20 6.05
C GLY A 30 9.07 -8.73 6.08
N ASP A 31 7.97 -9.45 5.86
CA ASP A 31 7.92 -10.92 5.90
C ASP A 31 7.71 -11.53 4.51
N LEU A 32 8.83 -11.74 3.81
CA LEU A 32 8.83 -12.36 2.49
C LEU A 32 8.61 -13.87 2.54
N LEU A 33 9.04 -14.55 3.62
CA LEU A 33 8.94 -16.02 3.70
C LEU A 33 7.51 -16.48 3.96
N LEU A 34 6.76 -15.76 4.81
CA LEU A 34 5.33 -16.07 4.99
C LEU A 34 4.52 -15.78 3.71
N ARG A 35 4.93 -14.80 2.91
CA ARG A 35 4.38 -14.57 1.58
C ARG A 35 4.65 -15.75 0.64
N GLU A 36 5.86 -16.31 0.66
CA GLU A 36 6.18 -17.53 -0.09
C GLU A 36 5.26 -18.67 0.30
N GLN A 37 5.08 -18.92 1.61
CA GLN A 37 4.20 -19.97 2.09
C GLN A 37 2.74 -19.79 1.64
N ILE A 38 2.23 -18.56 1.54
CA ILE A 38 0.89 -18.29 0.97
C ILE A 38 0.83 -18.66 -0.51
N VAL A 39 1.87 -18.32 -1.27
CA VAL A 39 1.95 -18.67 -2.69
C VAL A 39 1.95 -20.20 -2.87
N GLU A 40 2.74 -20.92 -2.07
CA GLU A 40 2.76 -22.38 -2.06
C GLU A 40 1.39 -22.96 -1.68
N PHE A 41 0.75 -22.37 -0.66
CA PHE A 41 -0.56 -22.79 -0.19
C PHE A 41 -1.67 -22.57 -1.24
N GLU A 42 -1.63 -21.51 -2.05
CA GLU A 42 -2.64 -21.32 -3.11
C GLU A 42 -2.37 -22.19 -4.35
N THR A 43 -1.10 -22.33 -4.73
CA THR A 43 -0.72 -22.92 -6.03
C THR A 43 -0.40 -24.41 -5.97
N ASN A 44 -0.22 -24.98 -4.77
CA ASN A 44 0.31 -26.34 -4.56
C ASN A 44 1.75 -26.56 -5.06
N TYR A 45 2.46 -25.50 -5.47
CA TYR A 45 3.83 -25.59 -5.97
C TYR A 45 4.82 -25.05 -4.95
N SER A 46 5.53 -25.97 -4.31
CA SER A 46 6.65 -25.65 -3.41
C SER A 46 7.92 -25.34 -4.19
N LYS A 47 8.89 -24.66 -3.56
CA LYS A 47 10.24 -24.52 -4.11
C LYS A 47 10.94 -25.88 -4.31
N ASP A 48 10.58 -26.88 -3.51
CA ASP A 48 11.19 -28.20 -3.55
C ASP A 48 10.71 -28.99 -4.77
N ASP A 49 9.49 -28.75 -5.29
CA ASP A 49 8.98 -29.36 -6.52
C ASP A 49 9.82 -29.05 -7.78
N PHE A 50 10.67 -28.04 -7.68
CA PHE A 50 11.71 -27.70 -8.67
C PHE A 50 12.96 -28.57 -8.46
N ILE A 51 13.43 -28.76 -7.22
CA ILE A 51 14.72 -29.41 -6.93
C ILE A 51 14.60 -30.94 -6.83
N PHE A 52 13.54 -31.42 -6.22
CA PHE A 52 13.26 -32.83 -5.96
C PHE A 52 11.80 -33.09 -6.30
N SER A 53 11.48 -34.14 -7.04
CA SER A 53 10.11 -34.49 -7.42
C SER A 53 9.19 -34.91 -6.24
N ASP A 54 9.51 -34.48 -5.02
CA ASP A 54 8.91 -34.93 -3.76
C ASP A 54 7.67 -34.12 -3.41
N LEU A 55 6.53 -34.70 -3.77
CA LEU A 55 5.13 -34.30 -3.56
C LEU A 55 4.71 -34.24 -2.07
N LYS A 56 5.46 -33.58 -1.19
CA LYS A 56 5.10 -33.48 0.25
C LYS A 56 3.78 -32.71 0.46
N PHE A 57 3.55 -31.63 -0.29
CA PHE A 57 2.39 -30.75 -0.08
C PHE A 57 1.06 -31.38 -0.52
N THR A 58 1.06 -32.15 -1.61
CA THR A 58 -0.12 -32.84 -2.14
C THR A 58 -0.54 -34.04 -1.29
N ASN A 59 0.41 -34.69 -0.59
CA ASN A 59 0.11 -35.81 0.31
C ASN A 59 -0.74 -35.40 1.52
N ARG A 60 -0.55 -34.20 2.10
CA ARG A 60 -1.28 -33.73 3.30
C ARG A 60 -2.80 -33.68 3.13
N TYR A 61 -3.24 -33.40 1.91
CA TYR A 61 -4.66 -33.26 1.57
C TYR A 61 -5.16 -34.40 0.66
N SER A 62 -4.33 -35.42 0.40
CA SER A 62 -4.76 -36.61 -0.32
C SER A 62 -5.89 -37.30 0.47
N LYS A 63 -7.05 -37.51 -0.16
CA LYS A 63 -8.22 -38.08 0.51
C LYS A 63 -7.85 -39.40 1.18
N VAL A 64 -8.03 -39.46 2.50
CA VAL A 64 -7.70 -40.60 3.37
C VAL A 64 -8.56 -41.85 3.09
N GLU A 65 -9.44 -41.86 2.08
CA GLU A 65 -10.38 -42.94 1.81
C GLU A 65 -9.99 -43.98 0.74
N ASP A 66 -8.91 -43.79 -0.04
CA ASP A 66 -8.58 -44.72 -1.14
C ASP A 66 -7.20 -45.40 -0.95
N LYS A 67 -6.87 -45.84 0.28
CA LYS A 67 -5.63 -46.61 0.55
C LYS A 67 -5.58 -47.96 -0.19
N ASP A 68 -6.71 -48.47 -0.69
CA ASP A 68 -6.80 -49.76 -1.40
C ASP A 68 -6.58 -49.68 -2.92
N LYS A 69 -6.32 -48.48 -3.48
CA LYS A 69 -6.03 -48.30 -4.92
C LYS A 69 -4.62 -47.78 -5.22
N LEU A 70 -3.65 -48.09 -4.35
CA LEU A 70 -2.23 -47.73 -4.51
C LEU A 70 -1.47 -48.56 -5.56
N ASN A 71 -2.13 -48.98 -6.64
CA ASN A 71 -1.52 -49.77 -7.72
C ASN A 71 -1.77 -49.20 -9.12
N PHE A 72 -1.84 -47.87 -9.28
CA PHE A 72 -1.56 -47.19 -10.56
C PHE A 72 -1.09 -45.76 -10.28
N PRO A 73 -0.09 -45.22 -11.00
CA PRO A 73 0.30 -43.81 -10.92
C PRO A 73 -0.82 -42.96 -11.55
N SER A 74 -1.87 -42.74 -10.79
CA SER A 74 -3.04 -41.98 -11.21
C SER A 74 -2.74 -40.48 -11.14
N PHE A 75 -3.21 -39.77 -12.16
CA PHE A 75 -3.20 -38.31 -12.26
C PHE A 75 -3.48 -37.65 -10.90
N LEU A 76 -2.52 -36.85 -10.42
CA LEU A 76 -2.66 -35.99 -9.26
C LEU A 76 -3.93 -35.14 -9.44
N GLN A 77 -4.97 -35.42 -8.66
CA GLN A 77 -6.14 -34.56 -8.60
C GLN A 77 -5.68 -33.25 -7.97
N GLU A 78 -5.75 -32.15 -8.72
CA GLU A 78 -5.36 -30.83 -8.26
C GLU A 78 -6.29 -30.40 -7.11
N ILE A 79 -5.73 -30.22 -5.90
CA ILE A 79 -6.50 -29.90 -4.70
C ILE A 79 -6.77 -28.39 -4.70
N THR A 80 -8.05 -28.02 -4.74
CA THR A 80 -8.43 -26.61 -4.78
C THR A 80 -8.32 -25.96 -3.41
N LEU A 81 -8.25 -24.64 -3.38
CA LEU A 81 -8.26 -23.87 -2.13
C LEU A 81 -9.52 -24.14 -1.29
N LYS A 82 -10.66 -24.35 -1.95
CA LYS A 82 -11.93 -24.68 -1.29
C LYS A 82 -11.85 -26.04 -0.59
N ASP A 83 -11.28 -27.05 -1.25
CA ASP A 83 -11.09 -28.39 -0.65
C ASP A 83 -10.23 -28.32 0.62
N LYS A 84 -9.16 -27.51 0.60
CA LYS A 84 -8.31 -27.28 1.77
C LYS A 84 -9.09 -26.66 2.93
N PHE A 85 -9.97 -25.70 2.66
CA PHE A 85 -10.82 -25.10 3.69
C PHE A 85 -11.87 -26.07 4.22
N GLU A 86 -12.47 -26.91 3.37
CA GLU A 86 -13.40 -27.96 3.79
C GLU A 86 -12.72 -28.94 4.75
N ILE A 87 -11.53 -29.44 4.38
CA ILE A 87 -10.72 -30.36 5.21
C ILE A 87 -10.32 -29.69 6.53
N LEU A 88 -9.78 -28.46 6.48
CA LEU A 88 -9.36 -27.75 7.69
C LEU A 88 -10.53 -27.49 8.64
N THR A 89 -11.71 -27.18 8.10
CA THR A 89 -12.96 -27.00 8.86
C THR A 89 -13.40 -28.30 9.53
N GLU A 90 -13.36 -29.42 8.81
CA GLU A 90 -13.70 -30.72 9.37
C GLU A 90 -12.73 -31.11 10.50
N LYS A 91 -11.43 -30.97 10.25
CA LYS A 91 -10.38 -31.36 11.20
C LYS A 91 -10.40 -30.51 12.46
N ILE A 92 -10.58 -29.18 12.38
CA ILE A 92 -10.60 -28.33 13.58
C ILE A 92 -11.82 -28.64 14.47
N ASN A 93 -12.97 -28.92 13.86
CA ASN A 93 -14.19 -29.26 14.59
C ASN A 93 -14.11 -30.64 15.27
N ASN A 94 -13.27 -31.54 14.75
CA ASN A 94 -13.10 -32.91 15.25
C ASN A 94 -11.76 -33.15 15.98
N TYR A 95 -10.94 -32.13 16.24
CA TYR A 95 -9.58 -32.29 16.80
C TYR A 95 -9.53 -33.18 18.06
N TYR A 96 -10.49 -33.07 18.99
CA TYR A 96 -10.51 -33.93 20.18
C TYR A 96 -10.78 -35.41 19.89
N LYS A 97 -11.46 -35.72 18.77
CA LYS A 97 -11.75 -37.10 18.34
C LYS A 97 -10.59 -37.68 17.54
N ASP A 98 -9.99 -36.86 16.70
CA ASP A 98 -8.87 -37.19 15.82
C ASP A 98 -7.90 -36.01 15.77
N SER A 99 -6.82 -36.11 16.54
CA SER A 99 -5.79 -35.07 16.63
C SER A 99 -4.72 -35.18 15.55
N THR A 100 -4.68 -36.30 14.81
CA THR A 100 -3.58 -36.69 13.93
C THR A 100 -3.15 -35.58 12.96
N PHE A 101 -4.12 -34.97 12.27
CA PHE A 101 -3.89 -33.91 11.29
C PHE A 101 -3.16 -32.70 11.88
N PHE A 102 -3.62 -32.19 13.03
CA PHE A 102 -2.98 -31.03 13.65
C PHE A 102 -1.71 -31.41 14.41
N ASP A 103 -1.62 -32.60 14.99
CA ASP A 103 -0.40 -33.05 15.65
C ASP A 103 0.75 -33.21 14.64
N GLU A 104 0.46 -33.58 13.38
CA GLU A 104 1.43 -33.54 12.28
C GLU A 104 1.84 -32.11 11.94
N LEU A 105 0.88 -31.17 11.81
CA LEU A 105 1.18 -29.75 11.55
C LEU A 105 1.98 -29.10 12.68
N LEU A 106 1.67 -29.41 13.93
CA LEU A 106 2.36 -28.90 15.10
C LEU A 106 3.82 -29.39 15.16
N LYS A 107 4.10 -30.62 14.71
CA LYS A 107 5.48 -31.16 14.61
C LYS A 107 6.33 -30.44 13.57
N GLU A 108 5.71 -29.82 12.57
CA GLU A 108 6.41 -29.03 11.54
C GLU A 108 6.81 -27.63 12.03
N ILE A 109 6.28 -27.19 13.18
CA ILE A 109 6.65 -25.89 13.77
C ILE A 109 8.15 -25.89 14.09
N SER A 110 8.82 -24.90 13.54
CA SER A 110 10.22 -24.61 13.76
C SER A 110 10.43 -23.12 13.95
N VAL A 111 11.69 -22.67 13.90
CA VAL A 111 12.04 -21.26 14.06
C VAL A 111 12.95 -20.82 12.93
N THR A 112 12.67 -19.63 12.40
CA THR A 112 13.50 -18.94 11.42
C THR A 112 14.31 -17.87 12.15
N VAL A 113 15.63 -17.85 12.00
CA VAL A 113 16.50 -16.97 12.78
C VAL A 113 17.10 -15.90 11.89
N TYR A 114 16.86 -14.64 12.24
CA TYR A 114 17.37 -13.48 11.51
C TYR A 114 18.52 -12.79 12.25
N PRO A 115 19.47 -12.19 11.52
CA PRO A 115 20.50 -11.36 12.15
C PRO A 115 19.87 -10.05 12.66
N LYS A 116 20.21 -9.67 13.90
CA LYS A 116 19.80 -8.39 14.51
C LYS A 116 20.99 -7.44 14.65
N LYS A 117 22.18 -7.95 14.98
CA LYS A 117 23.41 -7.18 15.09
C LYS A 117 24.64 -8.03 14.80
N PHE A 118 25.61 -7.45 14.11
CA PHE A 118 26.94 -8.02 13.89
C PHE A 118 27.97 -7.30 14.77
N VAL A 119 29.08 -7.98 15.04
CA VAL A 119 30.16 -7.45 15.88
C VAL A 119 30.90 -6.31 15.16
N GLN A 120 30.94 -5.15 15.82
CA GLN A 120 31.74 -4.01 15.40
C GLN A 120 33.11 -4.07 16.07
N ASN A 121 34.20 -4.08 15.26
CA ASN A 121 35.56 -3.98 15.79
C ASN A 121 35.83 -2.53 16.22
N ASN A 122 35.33 -2.12 17.37
CA ASN A 122 35.66 -0.82 17.97
C ASN A 122 36.96 -0.95 18.75
N SER A 123 38.08 -1.24 18.07
CA SER A 123 39.36 -1.32 18.77
C SER A 123 40.06 0.04 18.93
N ILE A 124 39.59 1.13 18.31
CA ILE A 124 40.12 2.47 18.59
C ILE A 124 39.03 3.54 18.34
N HIS A 125 38.60 4.27 19.38
CA HIS A 125 37.66 5.42 19.30
C HIS A 125 38.14 6.59 18.41
N SER A 126 39.31 6.49 17.78
CA SER A 126 39.92 7.56 16.98
C SER A 126 39.93 7.32 15.46
N ILE A 127 39.40 6.19 14.96
CA ILE A 127 39.38 5.89 13.52
C ILE A 127 37.94 5.71 13.02
N ILE A 128 37.49 6.62 12.16
CA ILE A 128 36.28 6.48 11.35
C ILE A 128 36.67 5.84 10.01
N SER A 129 36.08 4.68 9.66
CA SER A 129 36.42 3.94 8.43
C SER A 129 35.19 3.42 7.70
N ASN A 130 35.18 3.54 6.36
CA ASN A 130 34.18 2.96 5.46
C ASN A 130 34.52 1.53 5.00
N LYS A 131 35.53 0.87 5.61
CA LYS A 131 35.88 -0.51 5.29
C LYS A 131 34.86 -1.48 5.88
N ARG A 132 33.92 -1.94 5.06
CA ARG A 132 32.83 -2.86 5.47
C ARG A 132 33.05 -4.33 5.12
N ILE A 133 33.97 -4.62 4.20
CA ILE A 133 34.27 -6.01 3.79
C ILE A 133 35.18 -6.66 4.83
N LYS A 134 34.71 -7.74 5.44
CA LYS A 134 35.46 -8.57 6.38
C LYS A 134 35.65 -9.96 5.81
N LYS A 135 36.66 -10.69 6.31
CA LYS A 135 36.85 -12.12 5.97
C LYS A 135 35.71 -12.99 6.51
N ARG A 136 35.16 -12.62 7.67
CA ARG A 136 34.06 -13.29 8.37
C ARG A 136 33.19 -12.23 9.07
N TYR A 137 31.89 -12.50 9.16
CA TYR A 137 30.94 -11.68 9.92
C TYR A 137 30.46 -12.46 11.14
N ILE A 138 30.80 -11.99 12.34
CA ILE A 138 30.42 -12.62 13.61
C ILE A 138 29.09 -12.01 14.06
N LEU A 139 28.14 -12.86 14.42
CA LEU A 139 26.83 -12.47 14.96
C LEU A 139 26.97 -12.06 16.44
N ASP A 140 26.45 -10.88 16.77
CA ASP A 140 26.31 -10.38 18.15
C ASP A 140 24.92 -10.74 18.68
N LYS A 141 23.87 -10.40 17.91
CA LYS A 141 22.47 -10.64 18.29
C LYS A 141 21.65 -11.17 17.14
N VAL A 142 20.71 -12.06 17.45
CA VAL A 142 19.76 -12.65 16.50
C VAL A 142 18.31 -12.50 17.00
N THR A 143 17.35 -12.85 16.15
CA THR A 143 15.93 -12.88 16.49
C THR A 143 15.29 -14.09 15.82
N ALA A 144 14.71 -14.99 16.60
CA ALA A 144 13.89 -16.10 16.14
C ALA A 144 12.43 -15.70 15.93
N PHE A 145 11.93 -16.01 14.74
CA PHE A 145 10.53 -15.94 14.35
C PHE A 145 9.98 -17.36 14.29
N ILE A 146 8.69 -17.52 14.52
CA ILE A 146 8.03 -18.81 14.30
C ILE A 146 8.01 -19.13 12.81
N HIS A 147 8.29 -20.38 12.47
CA HIS A 147 8.03 -20.94 11.15
C HIS A 147 7.00 -22.04 11.29
N ALA A 148 5.77 -21.77 10.85
CA ALA A 148 4.66 -22.72 10.94
C ALA A 148 3.96 -22.87 9.58
N PRO A 149 3.28 -24.00 9.33
CA PRO A 149 2.45 -24.17 8.15
C PRO A 149 1.32 -23.11 8.07
N ILE A 150 0.87 -22.77 6.86
CA ILE A 150 -0.20 -21.76 6.65
C ILE A 150 -1.48 -22.12 7.40
N GLU A 151 -1.78 -23.40 7.55
CA GLU A 151 -2.90 -23.89 8.35
C GLU A 151 -2.82 -23.37 9.79
N ILE A 152 -1.66 -23.40 10.44
CA ILE A 152 -1.44 -22.87 11.78
C ILE A 152 -1.58 -21.34 11.82
N HIS A 153 -1.12 -20.63 10.78
CA HIS A 153 -1.36 -19.20 10.67
C HIS A 153 -2.86 -18.87 10.51
N ILE A 154 -3.63 -19.68 9.77
CA ILE A 154 -5.09 -19.56 9.67
C ILE A 154 -5.73 -19.78 11.05
N ILE A 155 -5.29 -20.79 11.82
CA ILE A 155 -5.75 -21.04 13.19
C ILE A 155 -5.46 -19.84 14.10
N ALA A 156 -4.26 -19.27 14.02
CA ALA A 156 -3.89 -18.08 14.79
C ALA A 156 -4.80 -16.88 14.45
N VAL A 157 -5.09 -16.63 13.17
CA VAL A 157 -6.01 -15.57 12.75
C VAL A 157 -7.46 -15.87 13.16
N LEU A 158 -7.89 -17.13 13.07
CA LEU A 158 -9.21 -17.55 13.55
C LEU A 158 -9.36 -17.27 15.04
N TRP A 159 -8.33 -17.53 15.84
CA TRP A 159 -8.29 -17.15 17.26
C TRP A 159 -8.35 -15.63 17.43
N THR A 160 -7.60 -14.86 16.66
CA THR A 160 -7.62 -13.39 16.71
C THR A 160 -9.00 -12.81 16.43
N ILE A 161 -9.72 -13.32 15.44
CA ILE A 161 -11.08 -12.84 15.08
C ILE A 161 -12.10 -13.18 16.17
N ASN A 162 -11.87 -14.25 16.93
CA ASN A 162 -12.77 -14.71 17.97
C ASN A 162 -12.37 -14.19 19.36
N ASP A 163 -11.46 -14.88 20.03
CA ASP A 163 -11.10 -14.58 21.42
C ASP A 163 -10.15 -13.36 21.50
N GLY A 164 -9.30 -13.16 20.49
CA GLY A 164 -8.48 -11.94 20.38
C GLY A 164 -9.30 -10.65 20.26
N ALA A 165 -10.46 -10.69 19.59
CA ALA A 165 -11.34 -9.52 19.47
C ALA A 165 -11.89 -9.05 20.82
N LYS A 166 -12.25 -10.00 21.70
CA LYS A 166 -12.69 -9.69 23.08
C LYS A 166 -11.55 -9.08 23.88
N LYS A 167 -10.35 -9.63 23.73
CA LYS A 167 -9.14 -9.16 24.40
C LYS A 167 -8.73 -7.75 23.96
N ASP A 168 -8.82 -7.44 22.66
CA ASP A 168 -8.55 -6.09 22.14
C ASP A 168 -9.60 -5.06 22.56
N ALA A 169 -10.88 -5.45 22.61
CA ALA A 169 -11.97 -4.58 23.05
C ALA A 169 -11.78 -4.06 24.48
N ASP A 170 -11.12 -4.88 25.29
CA ASP A 170 -10.80 -4.68 26.70
C ASP A 170 -9.56 -3.77 26.94
N LEU A 171 -8.80 -3.43 25.90
CA LEU A 171 -7.62 -2.56 26.00
C LEU A 171 -8.01 -1.09 26.10
N ALA A 172 -7.21 -0.32 26.84
CA ALA A 172 -7.32 1.13 26.92
C ALA A 172 -7.18 1.79 25.54
N ASP A 173 -7.77 2.97 25.35
CA ASP A 173 -7.71 3.68 24.07
C ASP A 173 -6.30 4.28 23.81
N GLU A 174 -5.50 4.48 24.86
CA GLU A 174 -4.09 4.90 24.83
C GLU A 174 -3.14 3.81 24.30
N CYS A 175 -3.59 2.55 24.25
CA CYS A 175 -2.90 1.49 23.52
C CYS A 175 -3.21 1.62 22.03
N VAL A 176 -2.28 2.14 21.23
CA VAL A 176 -2.55 2.53 19.85
C VAL A 176 -2.05 1.53 18.80
N GLY A 177 -0.94 0.85 19.06
CA GLY A 177 -0.30 -0.05 18.09
C GLY A 177 -1.01 -1.39 17.97
N ASN A 178 -0.97 -2.02 16.79
CA ASN A 178 -1.50 -3.37 16.56
C ASN A 178 -2.97 -3.60 16.95
N ARG A 179 -3.79 -2.55 16.97
CA ARG A 179 -5.21 -2.63 17.38
C ARG A 179 -6.09 -3.22 16.29
N LEU A 180 -7.06 -4.07 16.67
CA LEU A 180 -8.01 -4.65 15.71
C LEU A 180 -8.99 -3.61 15.16
N LEU A 181 -9.46 -3.84 13.93
CA LEU A 181 -10.62 -3.16 13.37
C LEU A 181 -11.89 -3.81 13.93
N LEU A 182 -12.40 -3.29 15.04
CA LEU A 182 -13.63 -3.76 15.68
C LEU A 182 -14.88 -3.00 15.23
N THR A 183 -16.04 -3.64 15.35
CA THR A 183 -17.35 -3.01 15.17
C THR A 183 -17.57 -1.89 16.19
N LYS A 184 -18.54 -1.00 15.94
CA LYS A 184 -18.80 0.17 16.82
C LYS A 184 -19.12 -0.22 18.27
N ASP A 185 -19.77 -1.36 18.47
CA ASP A 185 -20.08 -1.96 19.78
C ASP A 185 -18.91 -2.77 20.38
N LYS A 186 -17.74 -2.77 19.72
CA LYS A 186 -16.53 -3.53 20.08
C LYS A 186 -16.75 -5.04 20.26
N SER A 187 -17.81 -5.62 19.68
CA SER A 187 -18.16 -7.03 19.90
C SER A 187 -17.45 -8.01 18.96
N LYS A 188 -17.11 -7.57 17.74
CA LYS A 188 -16.51 -8.42 16.70
C LYS A 188 -15.53 -7.63 15.84
N VAL A 189 -14.65 -8.34 15.13
CA VAL A 189 -13.86 -7.75 14.04
C VAL A 189 -14.80 -7.38 12.89
N VAL A 190 -14.57 -6.22 12.27
CA VAL A 190 -15.33 -5.75 11.11
C VAL A 190 -15.20 -6.75 9.95
N PHE A 191 -16.29 -6.91 9.21
CA PHE A 191 -16.30 -7.73 7.99
C PHE A 191 -15.33 -7.16 6.94
N GLY A 192 -14.71 -8.05 6.16
CA GLY A 192 -13.76 -7.71 5.11
C GLY A 192 -12.38 -8.27 5.43
N SER A 193 -11.42 -8.12 4.52
CA SER A 193 -10.11 -8.76 4.68
C SER A 193 -9.12 -7.95 5.54
N ALA A 194 -9.48 -6.75 6.01
CA ALA A 194 -8.64 -5.99 6.94
C ALA A 194 -8.78 -6.56 8.37
N LEU A 195 -7.64 -6.77 9.04
CA LEU A 195 -7.59 -7.26 10.43
C LEU A 195 -7.29 -6.13 11.42
N TYR A 196 -6.33 -5.25 11.09
CA TYR A 196 -5.81 -4.21 12.00
C TYR A 196 -6.05 -2.78 11.52
N LYS A 197 -6.02 -1.88 12.51
CA LYS A 197 -5.68 -0.45 12.46
C LYS A 197 -4.57 -0.14 11.43
N PRO A 198 -4.66 0.81 10.47
CA PRO A 198 -3.47 1.19 9.68
C PRO A 198 -2.33 1.73 10.56
N TYR A 199 -1.21 0.98 10.64
CA TYR A 199 -0.12 1.24 11.59
C TYR A 199 0.52 2.62 11.45
N PHE A 200 0.78 3.10 10.22
CA PHE A 200 1.47 4.37 9.99
C PHE A 200 0.70 5.56 10.57
N SER A 201 -0.62 5.56 10.40
CA SER A 201 -1.49 6.61 10.96
C SER A 201 -1.50 6.60 12.49
N GLN A 202 -1.45 5.41 13.10
CA GLN A 202 -1.45 5.25 14.55
C GLN A 202 -0.12 5.69 15.16
N TYR A 203 0.99 5.27 14.57
CA TYR A 203 2.32 5.65 15.03
C TYR A 203 2.53 7.16 14.94
N GLN A 204 2.12 7.78 13.81
CA GLN A 204 2.20 9.23 13.65
C GLN A 204 1.37 9.95 14.71
N GLN A 205 0.10 9.58 14.88
CA GLN A 205 -0.77 10.21 15.89
C GLN A 205 -0.23 10.04 17.32
N TRP A 206 0.24 8.85 17.67
CA TRP A 206 0.82 8.57 18.98
C TRP A 206 2.06 9.41 19.30
N ARG A 207 2.96 9.57 18.33
CA ARG A 207 4.13 10.44 18.49
C ARG A 207 3.72 11.92 18.56
N ASP A 208 2.91 12.37 17.59
CA ASP A 208 2.58 13.78 17.41
C ASP A 208 1.75 14.31 18.60
N ASN A 209 0.82 13.49 19.13
CA ASN A 209 0.02 13.86 20.30
C ASN A 209 0.87 14.03 21.58
N ALA A 210 1.90 13.20 21.77
CA ALA A 210 2.82 13.34 22.90
C ALA A 210 3.56 14.69 22.86
N VAL A 211 4.12 15.03 21.69
CA VAL A 211 4.86 16.27 21.47
C VAL A 211 3.94 17.49 21.60
N ASN A 212 2.74 17.43 21.00
CA ASN A 212 1.76 18.51 21.10
C ASN A 212 1.31 18.74 22.55
N THR A 213 1.12 17.68 23.34
CA THR A 213 0.73 17.80 24.76
C THR A 213 1.82 18.49 25.58
N ALA A 214 3.08 18.07 25.39
CA ALA A 214 4.20 18.71 26.08
C ALA A 214 4.36 20.19 25.69
N GLN A 215 4.16 20.54 24.42
CA GLN A 215 4.17 21.93 23.96
C GLN A 215 3.03 22.75 24.58
N GLN A 216 1.82 22.19 24.66
CA GLN A 216 0.66 22.84 25.27
C GLN A 216 0.86 23.10 26.77
N LEU A 217 1.50 22.19 27.50
CA LEU A 217 1.82 22.40 28.92
C LEU A 217 2.79 23.56 29.13
N LEU A 218 3.85 23.63 28.32
CA LEU A 218 4.81 24.75 28.36
C LEU A 218 4.15 26.08 28.02
N ASN A 219 3.33 26.12 26.97
CA ASN A 219 2.54 27.32 26.62
C ASN A 219 1.56 27.74 27.73
N ASN A 220 1.15 26.81 28.58
CA ASN A 220 0.31 27.05 29.75
C ASN A 220 1.12 27.33 31.03
N ASN A 221 2.41 27.69 30.91
CA ASN A 221 3.34 27.99 31.99
C ASN A 221 3.48 26.83 33.02
N LYS A 222 3.62 25.60 32.53
CA LYS A 222 3.86 24.41 33.38
C LYS A 222 5.16 23.72 33.03
N ASN A 223 5.88 23.29 34.07
CA ASN A 223 7.05 22.43 33.91
C ASN A 223 6.61 21.09 33.32
N THR A 224 7.41 20.52 32.43
CA THR A 224 7.02 19.33 31.66
C THR A 224 8.15 18.30 31.64
N LEU A 225 7.84 17.03 31.92
CA LEU A 225 8.74 15.90 31.70
C LEU A 225 8.21 15.07 30.53
N PHE A 226 9.05 14.83 29.52
CA PHE A 226 8.78 13.92 28.41
C PHE A 226 9.66 12.68 28.57
N LEU A 227 9.05 11.51 28.66
CA LEU A 227 9.72 10.23 28.87
C LEU A 227 9.40 9.26 27.73
N ASN A 228 10.44 8.60 27.20
CA ASN A 228 10.34 7.49 26.27
C ASN A 228 10.96 6.22 26.87
N LEU A 229 10.19 5.13 26.96
CA LEU A 229 10.63 3.82 27.44
C LEU A 229 10.55 2.78 26.31
N ASP A 230 11.63 2.00 26.13
CA ASP A 230 11.76 0.88 25.19
C ASP A 230 11.91 -0.44 25.98
N ILE A 231 10.96 -1.36 25.88
CA ILE A 231 11.03 -2.67 26.57
C ILE A 231 11.97 -3.63 25.82
N LYS A 232 13.02 -4.06 26.50
CA LYS A 232 14.05 -4.93 25.94
C LYS A 232 13.52 -6.32 25.62
N ASP A 233 13.66 -6.71 24.34
CA ASP A 233 13.38 -8.05 23.83
C ASP A 233 11.96 -8.53 24.20
N TYR A 234 11.00 -7.62 24.14
CA TYR A 234 9.67 -7.74 24.73
C TYR A 234 8.97 -9.10 24.51
N TYR A 235 8.91 -9.59 23.27
CA TYR A 235 8.29 -10.86 22.92
C TYR A 235 8.95 -12.08 23.60
N TYR A 236 10.27 -12.05 23.81
CA TYR A 236 11.01 -13.08 24.55
C TYR A 236 10.96 -12.89 26.05
N SER A 237 10.60 -11.70 26.52
CA SER A 237 10.58 -11.31 27.94
C SER A 237 9.18 -11.48 28.56
N ALA A 238 8.12 -11.44 27.74
CA ALA A 238 6.77 -11.74 28.18
C ALA A 238 6.65 -13.20 28.68
N ARG A 239 5.92 -13.41 29.78
CA ARG A 239 5.67 -14.71 30.39
C ARG A 239 4.16 -14.90 30.54
N ILE A 240 3.51 -15.40 29.48
CA ILE A 240 2.07 -15.71 29.52
C ILE A 240 1.85 -17.05 30.22
N PRO A 241 0.94 -17.15 31.20
CA PRO A 241 0.71 -18.41 31.90
C PRO A 241 0.02 -19.43 30.98
N GLU A 242 0.23 -20.73 31.21
CA GLU A 242 -0.43 -21.78 30.43
C GLU A 242 -1.96 -21.73 30.49
N THR A 243 -2.51 -21.16 31.57
CA THR A 243 -3.95 -20.96 31.76
C THR A 243 -4.53 -19.84 30.89
N TYR A 244 -3.69 -19.08 30.18
CA TYR A 244 -4.11 -17.91 29.40
C TYR A 244 -5.15 -18.21 28.31
N PHE A 245 -5.09 -19.40 27.69
CA PHE A 245 -6.04 -19.82 26.65
C PHE A 245 -7.28 -20.55 27.22
N ARG A 246 -7.34 -20.76 28.54
CA ARG A 246 -8.44 -21.46 29.21
C ARG A 246 -9.53 -20.46 29.60
N TYR A 247 -10.79 -20.92 29.63
CA TYR A 247 -11.91 -20.12 30.14
C TYR A 247 -12.66 -20.84 31.26
N ILE A 248 -13.31 -20.06 32.12
CA ILE A 248 -14.09 -20.58 33.25
C ILE A 248 -15.56 -20.67 32.84
N ASP A 249 -16.14 -21.88 32.86
CA ASP A 249 -17.58 -22.09 32.66
C ASP A 249 -18.15 -22.98 33.76
N GLY A 250 -19.09 -22.42 34.54
CA GLY A 250 -19.71 -23.10 35.68
C GLY A 250 -18.73 -23.47 36.80
N GLY A 251 -17.68 -22.67 37.02
CA GLY A 251 -16.66 -22.91 38.04
C GLY A 251 -15.63 -23.99 37.69
N LYS A 252 -15.59 -24.47 36.44
CA LYS A 252 -14.56 -25.40 35.94
C LYS A 252 -13.79 -24.77 34.78
N GLU A 253 -12.47 -24.97 34.76
CA GLU A 253 -11.66 -24.66 33.58
C GLU A 253 -12.10 -25.52 32.40
N ARG A 254 -12.30 -24.88 31.25
CA ARG A 254 -12.60 -25.52 29.98
C ARG A 254 -11.72 -24.93 28.88
N TYR A 255 -11.49 -25.72 27.84
CA TYR A 255 -10.84 -25.33 26.60
C TYR A 255 -11.58 -26.01 25.43
N ASP A 256 -11.69 -25.29 24.32
CA ASP A 256 -12.18 -25.84 23.06
C ASP A 256 -10.99 -26.22 22.14
N ASN A 257 -11.28 -26.82 20.99
CA ASN A 257 -10.24 -27.29 20.07
C ASN A 257 -9.30 -26.15 19.64
N LEU A 258 -9.85 -24.95 19.37
CA LEU A 258 -9.07 -23.79 18.94
C LEU A 258 -8.09 -23.33 20.03
N ASN A 259 -8.55 -23.15 21.27
CA ASN A 259 -7.69 -22.72 22.36
C ASN A 259 -6.65 -23.78 22.74
N THR A 260 -6.99 -25.07 22.61
CA THR A 260 -6.03 -26.17 22.81
C THR A 260 -4.87 -26.08 21.80
N LEU A 261 -5.18 -25.88 20.52
CA LEU A 261 -4.15 -25.70 19.48
C LEU A 261 -3.28 -24.47 19.73
N MET A 262 -3.87 -23.37 20.22
CA MET A 262 -3.12 -22.17 20.56
C MET A 262 -2.19 -22.37 21.75
N GLU A 263 -2.61 -23.11 22.79
CA GLU A 263 -1.77 -23.46 23.93
C GLU A 263 -0.56 -24.30 23.48
N GLU A 264 -0.79 -25.37 22.71
CA GLU A 264 0.27 -26.24 22.18
C GLU A 264 1.23 -25.50 21.24
N LEU A 265 0.71 -24.64 20.38
CA LEU A 265 1.52 -23.78 19.50
C LEU A 265 2.52 -22.92 20.30
N HIS A 266 2.08 -22.29 21.38
CA HIS A 266 2.94 -21.45 22.22
C HIS A 266 3.93 -22.28 23.04
N ARG A 267 3.51 -23.46 23.51
CA ARG A 267 4.38 -24.44 24.18
C ARG A 267 5.53 -24.86 23.26
N ILE A 268 5.22 -25.35 22.06
CA ILE A 268 6.21 -25.81 21.07
C ILE A 268 7.16 -24.67 20.67
N PHE A 269 6.65 -23.47 20.40
CA PHE A 269 7.53 -22.35 20.07
C PHE A 269 8.48 -22.01 21.23
N THR A 270 7.98 -22.00 22.46
CA THR A 270 8.81 -21.77 23.67
C THR A 270 9.90 -22.84 23.78
N GLU A 271 9.57 -24.13 23.56
CA GLU A 271 10.54 -25.22 23.54
C GLU A 271 11.63 -25.03 22.50
N LYS A 272 11.26 -24.66 21.26
CA LYS A 272 12.23 -24.44 20.18
C LYS A 272 13.17 -23.28 20.47
N VAL A 273 12.67 -22.18 21.03
CA VAL A 273 13.53 -21.03 21.39
C VAL A 273 14.42 -21.35 22.60
N LEU A 274 13.94 -22.12 23.57
CA LEU A 274 14.76 -22.61 24.70
C LEU A 274 15.97 -23.42 24.23
N GLN A 275 15.81 -24.24 23.17
CA GLN A 275 16.92 -25.00 22.58
C GLN A 275 18.01 -24.08 21.99
N LEU A 276 17.63 -22.90 21.51
CA LEU A 276 18.56 -21.93 20.93
C LEU A 276 19.25 -21.02 21.98
N LYS A 277 18.72 -20.94 23.20
CA LYS A 277 19.22 -20.07 24.29
C LYS A 277 19.32 -18.59 23.91
N ILE A 278 18.33 -18.09 23.16
CA ILE A 278 18.24 -16.68 22.73
C ILE A 278 17.02 -15.99 23.34
N PRO A 279 17.10 -14.71 23.74
CA PRO A 279 18.30 -13.87 23.80
C PRO A 279 19.23 -14.22 24.97
N TYR A 280 18.80 -15.12 25.87
CA TYR A 280 19.57 -15.71 26.97
C TYR A 280 18.94 -17.06 27.36
N ASP A 281 19.55 -17.79 28.29
CA ASP A 281 19.00 -19.04 28.84
C ASP A 281 17.92 -18.73 29.90
N PHE A 282 16.65 -18.70 29.49
CA PHE A 282 15.50 -18.39 30.35
C PHE A 282 14.78 -19.64 30.89
N LYS A 283 15.42 -20.82 30.84
CA LYS A 283 14.80 -22.10 31.23
C LYS A 283 14.13 -22.07 32.60
N ASN A 284 14.80 -21.47 33.59
CA ASN A 284 14.32 -21.41 34.98
C ASN A 284 13.12 -20.45 35.17
N GLU A 285 12.80 -19.62 34.17
CA GLU A 285 11.70 -18.67 34.25
C GLU A 285 10.39 -19.23 33.69
N VAL A 286 10.47 -20.29 32.88
CA VAL A 286 9.34 -20.88 32.14
C VAL A 286 9.05 -22.33 32.51
N ILE A 287 10.00 -23.03 33.14
CA ILE A 287 9.82 -24.41 33.61
C ILE A 287 9.57 -24.43 35.12
N GLU A 288 8.50 -25.11 35.52
CA GLU A 288 8.18 -25.40 36.92
C GLU A 288 7.83 -26.89 37.03
N ASN A 289 8.35 -27.59 38.05
CA ASN A 289 8.15 -29.04 38.24
C ASN A 289 8.53 -29.92 37.02
N GLY A 290 9.41 -29.44 36.16
CA GLY A 290 9.88 -30.17 34.97
C GLY A 290 9.03 -29.95 33.71
N GLU A 291 7.95 -29.16 33.79
CA GLU A 291 7.07 -28.85 32.67
C GLU A 291 7.08 -27.35 32.37
N ILE A 292 6.88 -26.99 31.09
CA ILE A 292 6.73 -25.58 30.69
C ILE A 292 5.34 -25.11 31.08
N ASN A 293 5.25 -24.19 32.04
CA ASN A 293 3.98 -23.64 32.52
C ASN A 293 3.78 -22.15 32.18
N LYS A 294 4.80 -21.51 31.60
CA LYS A 294 4.73 -20.14 31.07
C LYS A 294 5.31 -20.13 29.66
N PHE A 295 4.66 -19.43 28.75
CA PHE A 295 5.10 -19.33 27.37
C PHE A 295 5.67 -17.93 27.07
N ILE A 296 6.57 -17.87 26.12
CA ILE A 296 6.95 -16.61 25.46
C ILE A 296 5.97 -16.31 24.32
N ILE A 297 5.97 -15.08 23.81
CA ILE A 297 5.07 -14.70 22.71
C ILE A 297 5.80 -14.95 21.37
N PRO A 298 5.26 -15.79 20.46
CA PRO A 298 5.88 -16.05 19.16
C PRO A 298 5.93 -14.81 18.27
N ILE A 299 7.09 -14.50 17.70
CA ILE A 299 7.20 -13.42 16.70
C ILE A 299 6.84 -14.01 15.33
N GLY A 300 5.89 -13.40 14.61
CA GLY A 300 5.45 -13.85 13.27
C GLY A 300 3.99 -14.34 13.20
N LEU A 301 3.31 -14.52 14.34
CA LEU A 301 1.87 -14.80 14.37
C LEU A 301 1.05 -13.52 14.46
N GLN A 302 -0.10 -13.52 13.78
CA GLN A 302 -1.05 -12.42 13.89
C GLN A 302 -1.67 -12.36 15.30
N SER A 303 -1.99 -13.49 15.93
CA SER A 303 -2.47 -13.55 17.31
C SER A 303 -1.53 -12.90 18.31
N SER A 304 -0.21 -13.04 18.11
CA SER A 304 0.82 -12.49 18.99
C SER A 304 0.76 -10.97 19.11
N LEU A 305 0.29 -10.26 18.08
CA LEU A 305 0.17 -8.80 18.13
C LEU A 305 -0.85 -8.34 19.18
N ILE A 306 -1.92 -9.11 19.38
CA ILE A 306 -2.95 -8.83 20.40
C ILE A 306 -2.52 -9.34 21.77
N ILE A 307 -1.95 -10.54 21.85
CA ILE A 307 -1.41 -11.11 23.09
C ILE A 307 -0.36 -10.17 23.69
N ALA A 308 0.51 -9.62 22.86
CA ALA A 308 1.51 -8.63 23.23
C ALA A 308 0.89 -7.37 23.84
N ASN A 309 -0.23 -6.87 23.29
CA ASN A 309 -0.89 -5.70 23.86
C ASN A 309 -1.62 -6.00 25.17
N GLU A 310 -2.29 -7.16 25.24
CA GLU A 310 -3.04 -7.56 26.43
C GLU A 310 -2.13 -7.80 27.64
N TYR A 311 -0.93 -8.35 27.43
CA TYR A 311 0.02 -8.59 28.52
C TYR A 311 0.36 -7.33 29.32
N LEU A 312 0.35 -6.15 28.67
CA LEU A 312 0.61 -4.84 29.30
C LEU A 312 -0.66 -4.07 29.72
N LYS A 313 -1.85 -4.67 29.62
CA LYS A 313 -3.13 -4.00 29.95
C LYS A 313 -3.17 -3.49 31.40
N ASP A 314 -2.68 -4.28 32.35
CA ASP A 314 -2.66 -3.88 33.76
C ASP A 314 -1.64 -2.76 34.03
N PHE A 315 -0.50 -2.79 33.34
CA PHE A 315 0.46 -1.69 33.37
C PHE A 315 -0.16 -0.38 32.88
N ASP A 316 -0.85 -0.40 31.73
CA ASP A 316 -1.56 0.77 31.19
C ASP A 316 -2.56 1.33 32.20
N LYS A 317 -3.36 0.44 32.79
CA LYS A 317 -4.37 0.81 33.78
C LYS A 317 -3.75 1.45 35.02
N ILE A 318 -2.64 0.92 35.53
CA ILE A 318 -1.94 1.51 36.68
C ILE A 318 -1.43 2.92 36.35
N ILE A 319 -0.83 3.12 35.16
CA ILE A 319 -0.36 4.46 34.75
C ILE A 319 -1.52 5.45 34.70
N LEU A 320 -2.62 5.07 34.03
CA LEU A 320 -3.79 5.93 33.86
C LEU A 320 -4.50 6.23 35.18
N ASP A 321 -4.75 5.22 36.01
CA ASP A 321 -5.54 5.36 37.24
C ASP A 321 -4.73 6.00 38.39
N LYS A 322 -3.45 5.63 38.54
CA LYS A 322 -2.62 6.01 39.68
C LYS A 322 -1.69 7.19 39.39
N TYR A 323 -1.00 7.18 38.25
CA TYR A 323 0.02 8.19 37.93
C TYR A 323 -0.54 9.39 37.15
N LYS A 324 -1.67 9.21 36.43
CA LYS A 324 -2.44 10.28 35.76
C LYS A 324 -1.57 11.27 34.99
N PRO A 325 -0.72 10.79 34.05
CA PRO A 325 0.12 11.68 33.26
C PRO A 325 -0.74 12.60 32.38
N ALA A 326 -0.18 13.73 31.97
CA ALA A 326 -0.84 14.63 31.02
C ALA A 326 -1.01 13.97 29.65
N TYR A 327 -0.09 13.08 29.27
CA TYR A 327 -0.22 12.18 28.14
C TYR A 327 0.35 10.81 28.48
N TYR A 328 -0.37 9.76 28.11
CA TYR A 328 0.11 8.39 28.05
C TYR A 328 -0.22 7.82 26.68
N GLY A 329 0.74 7.14 26.06
CA GLY A 329 0.49 6.39 24.86
C GLY A 329 1.44 5.21 24.75
N ARG A 330 0.91 4.04 24.42
CA ARG A 330 1.71 2.83 24.19
C ARG A 330 1.54 2.31 22.78
N TYR A 331 2.64 2.20 22.06
CA TYR A 331 2.73 1.58 20.74
C TYR A 331 3.44 0.23 20.90
N VAL A 332 2.69 -0.82 21.26
CA VAL A 332 3.23 -2.15 21.58
C VAL A 332 4.17 -2.09 22.79
N ASP A 333 5.49 -2.13 22.59
CA ASP A 333 6.55 -2.05 23.58
C ASP A 333 7.17 -0.65 23.74
N ASP A 334 6.95 0.25 22.77
CA ASP A 334 7.34 1.66 22.87
C ASP A 334 6.32 2.46 23.69
N ILE A 335 6.77 3.15 24.74
CA ILE A 335 5.89 3.88 25.66
C ILE A 335 6.33 5.34 25.76
N LEU A 336 5.38 6.26 25.54
CA LEU A 336 5.56 7.69 25.73
C LEU A 336 4.72 8.20 26.91
N ILE A 337 5.34 8.96 27.80
CA ILE A 337 4.69 9.56 28.97
C ILE A 337 5.05 11.04 29.03
N VAL A 338 4.05 11.91 29.22
CA VAL A 338 4.26 13.34 29.50
C VAL A 338 3.67 13.67 30.87
N LEU A 339 4.50 14.17 31.78
CA LEU A 339 4.07 14.64 33.09
C LEU A 339 4.00 16.17 33.13
N SER A 340 2.96 16.69 33.77
CA SER A 340 2.83 18.10 34.13
C SER A 340 3.34 18.28 35.56
N GLU A 341 4.19 19.29 35.78
CA GLU A 341 4.82 19.58 37.08
C GLU A 341 5.48 18.32 37.68
N PRO A 342 6.45 17.70 36.97
CA PRO A 342 7.16 16.52 37.48
C PRO A 342 7.90 16.85 38.78
N ASN A 343 8.10 15.84 39.64
CA ASN A 343 8.86 16.01 40.87
C ASN A 343 10.34 16.26 40.52
N THR A 344 10.76 17.52 40.58
CA THR A 344 12.12 17.98 40.20
C THR A 344 12.95 18.47 41.38
N THR A 345 12.33 18.86 42.49
CA THR A 345 12.98 19.67 43.53
C THR A 345 14.27 19.07 44.08
N ASP A 346 15.28 19.95 44.13
CA ASP A 346 16.57 19.85 44.83
C ASP A 346 16.45 20.15 46.34
N GLU A 347 15.23 20.17 46.91
CA GLU A 347 15.08 20.32 48.37
C GLU A 347 15.61 19.06 49.07
N GLU A 348 16.86 19.19 49.51
CA GLU A 348 17.64 18.20 50.23
C GLU A 348 16.85 17.57 51.39
N ASN A 349 17.02 16.25 51.48
CA ASN A 349 16.81 15.37 52.64
C ASN A 349 15.38 14.90 52.98
N LYS A 350 14.29 15.68 52.91
CA LYS A 350 13.00 15.15 53.46
C LYS A 350 12.29 14.09 52.63
N LEU A 351 12.24 14.22 51.29
CA LEU A 351 11.63 13.17 50.44
C LEU A 351 12.53 11.94 50.42
N PHE A 352 13.85 12.17 50.34
CA PHE A 352 14.84 11.11 50.36
C PHE A 352 15.05 10.49 51.73
N ASP A 353 14.67 11.06 52.87
CA ASP A 353 14.74 10.37 54.16
C ASP A 353 13.78 9.16 54.19
N ASP A 354 12.56 9.33 53.67
CA ASP A 354 11.62 8.22 53.46
C ASP A 354 12.14 7.25 52.40
N TYR A 355 12.72 7.74 51.31
CA TYR A 355 13.34 6.89 50.28
C TYR A 355 14.71 6.31 50.66
N TYR A 356 15.44 6.82 51.64
CA TYR A 356 16.77 6.36 52.07
C TYR A 356 16.59 5.29 53.15
N THR A 357 15.66 5.54 54.08
CA THR A 357 15.15 4.54 55.02
C THR A 357 14.45 3.42 54.26
N SER A 358 13.63 3.75 53.25
CA SER A 358 12.98 2.74 52.41
C SER A 358 13.84 2.20 51.27
N PHE A 359 14.95 2.81 50.86
CA PHE A 359 15.89 2.22 49.89
C PHE A 359 16.75 1.16 50.58
N ASN A 360 17.14 1.39 51.83
CA ASN A 360 17.72 0.35 52.68
C ASN A 360 16.70 -0.75 53.00
N ALA A 361 15.44 -0.39 53.31
CA ALA A 361 14.36 -1.37 53.44
C ALA A 361 14.05 -2.06 52.10
N TYR A 362 14.19 -1.38 50.96
CA TYR A 362 14.03 -1.92 49.62
C TYR A 362 15.17 -2.88 49.34
N LYS A 363 16.42 -2.53 49.59
CA LYS A 363 17.59 -3.42 49.49
C LYS A 363 17.47 -4.64 50.42
N ALA A 364 16.76 -4.51 51.54
CA ALA A 364 16.49 -5.59 52.49
C ALA A 364 15.20 -6.42 52.18
N GLN A 365 14.16 -5.82 51.61
CA GLN A 365 12.86 -6.45 51.26
C GLN A 365 12.84 -6.97 49.82
N SER A 366 13.64 -6.38 48.93
CA SER A 366 13.89 -6.92 47.61
C SER A 366 14.76 -8.15 47.80
N PHE A 367 14.10 -9.32 47.80
CA PHE A 367 14.75 -10.62 47.63
C PHE A 367 15.46 -10.74 46.25
N ASP A 368 15.55 -9.66 45.47
CA ASP A 368 16.26 -9.58 44.19
C ASP A 368 17.77 -9.47 44.48
N LYS A 369 18.50 -10.56 44.23
CA LYS A 369 19.98 -10.64 44.35
C LYS A 369 20.75 -9.73 43.38
N ASN A 370 20.07 -8.83 42.66
CA ASN A 370 20.57 -8.09 41.49
C ASN A 370 20.64 -6.57 41.72
N VAL A 371 20.69 -6.10 42.97
CA VAL A 371 20.84 -4.67 43.35
C VAL A 371 22.03 -4.51 44.31
N ASN A 372 23.09 -3.87 43.83
CA ASN A 372 24.41 -3.74 44.46
C ASN A 372 25.04 -2.34 44.26
N PHE A 373 24.23 -1.31 44.01
CA PHE A 373 24.65 0.09 43.94
C PHE A 373 24.07 0.91 45.11
N ASN A 374 24.69 2.06 45.41
CA ASN A 374 24.18 3.05 46.37
C ASN A 374 23.47 4.19 45.64
N LEU A 375 22.69 4.99 46.38
CA LEU A 375 21.94 6.12 45.81
C LEU A 375 22.86 7.17 45.16
N GLU A 376 24.06 7.36 45.71
CA GLU A 376 25.10 8.26 45.17
C GLU A 376 25.65 7.80 43.82
N ASP A 377 25.48 6.53 43.47
CA ASP A 377 25.93 6.00 42.19
C ASP A 377 24.92 6.27 41.06
N LEU A 378 23.69 6.71 41.36
CA LEU A 378 22.61 6.88 40.38
C LEU A 378 22.84 8.08 39.45
N THR A 379 22.46 7.92 38.19
CA THR A 379 22.41 8.99 37.20
C THR A 379 21.18 9.88 37.42
N GLU A 380 21.20 11.10 36.88
CA GLU A 380 20.04 12.01 36.93
C GLU A 380 18.78 11.36 36.33
N ILE A 381 18.92 10.64 35.21
CA ILE A 381 17.82 9.91 34.54
C ILE A 381 17.19 8.91 35.52
N GLU A 382 18.02 8.11 36.19
CA GLU A 382 17.55 7.11 37.15
C GLU A 382 16.87 7.75 38.37
N HIS A 383 17.38 8.90 38.84
CA HIS A 383 16.73 9.68 39.89
C HIS A 383 15.35 10.18 39.46
N TYR A 384 15.21 10.75 38.27
CA TYR A 384 13.93 11.22 37.74
C TYR A 384 12.91 10.08 37.63
N ILE A 385 13.33 8.91 37.14
CA ILE A 385 12.46 7.72 37.03
C ILE A 385 11.99 7.27 38.41
N LEU A 386 12.90 7.13 39.39
CA LEU A 386 12.54 6.67 40.73
C LEU A 386 11.61 7.68 41.44
N LYS A 387 11.89 8.98 41.36
CA LYS A 387 11.07 10.04 41.98
C LYS A 387 9.62 10.06 41.46
N ASN A 388 9.41 9.76 40.18
CA ASN A 388 8.11 9.91 39.53
C ASN A 388 7.37 8.58 39.32
N PHE A 389 8.07 7.45 39.20
CA PHE A 389 7.47 6.16 38.83
C PHE A 389 7.71 5.03 39.83
N HIS A 390 8.39 5.24 40.95
CA HIS A 390 8.43 4.22 42.02
C HIS A 390 7.04 4.02 42.65
N PRO A 391 6.62 2.79 43.05
CA PRO A 391 7.30 1.50 42.90
C PRO A 391 7.02 0.79 41.57
N LEU A 392 6.38 1.43 40.60
CA LEU A 392 6.02 0.81 39.31
C LEU A 392 7.26 0.47 38.47
N ILE A 393 8.26 1.35 38.49
CA ILE A 393 9.56 1.13 37.83
C ILE A 393 10.67 1.14 38.88
N LYS A 394 11.55 0.14 38.81
CA LYS A 394 12.72 -0.02 39.69
C LYS A 394 14.01 0.02 38.89
N VAL A 395 15.13 0.34 39.56
CA VAL A 395 16.48 0.25 38.97
C VAL A 395 17.17 -1.01 39.50
N VAL A 396 17.77 -1.80 38.62
CA VAL A 396 18.54 -3.02 38.96
C VAL A 396 19.86 -3.07 38.17
N ASP A 397 20.88 -3.76 38.69
CA ASP A 397 22.21 -3.83 38.04
C ASP A 397 22.18 -4.62 36.73
N SER A 398 21.38 -5.69 36.71
CA SER A 398 21.36 -6.63 35.61
C SER A 398 19.99 -7.33 35.56
N PRO A 399 19.49 -7.67 34.35
CA PRO A 399 18.30 -8.51 34.21
C PRO A 399 18.58 -9.96 34.63
N PHE A 400 19.85 -10.35 34.77
CA PHE A 400 20.30 -11.71 35.04
C PHE A 400 21.05 -11.80 36.37
N SER A 401 20.73 -12.83 37.17
CA SER A 401 21.49 -13.21 38.36
C SER A 401 22.79 -13.90 37.93
N ILE A 402 23.83 -13.13 37.63
CA ILE A 402 25.17 -13.66 37.40
C ILE A 402 25.98 -13.45 38.68
N GLU A 403 26.48 -14.55 39.25
CA GLU A 403 27.48 -14.53 40.32
C GLU A 403 28.81 -14.00 39.75
N GLY A 404 28.94 -12.67 39.63
CA GLY A 404 30.14 -12.02 39.14
C GLY A 404 30.29 -10.63 39.74
N ASN A 405 31.48 -10.35 40.29
CA ASN A 405 31.83 -9.02 40.81
C ASN A 405 31.82 -7.99 39.67
N PHE A 406 30.74 -7.22 39.57
CA PHE A 406 30.72 -6.03 38.71
C PHE A 406 31.50 -4.89 39.39
N THR A 407 32.66 -4.54 38.84
CA THR A 407 33.23 -3.20 39.04
C THR A 407 32.35 -2.19 38.30
N LYS A 408 31.75 -1.24 39.02
CA LYS A 408 30.85 -0.14 38.55
C LYS A 408 30.13 -0.41 37.21
N PRO A 409 28.87 -0.88 37.23
CA PRO A 409 28.16 -1.18 35.98
C PRO A 409 27.82 0.12 35.25
N GLU A 410 28.42 0.32 34.07
CA GLU A 410 28.02 1.37 33.12
C GLU A 410 26.58 1.16 32.57
N ASN A 411 25.92 0.02 32.86
CA ASN A 411 24.70 -0.44 32.18
C ASN A 411 23.59 -0.94 33.14
N ARG A 412 23.19 -0.15 34.16
CA ARG A 412 21.99 -0.45 34.98
C ARG A 412 20.72 -0.43 34.12
N ILE A 413 19.65 -1.09 34.53
CA ILE A 413 18.41 -1.22 33.73
C ILE A 413 17.15 -0.97 34.57
N PHE A 414 16.06 -0.58 33.91
CA PHE A 414 14.77 -0.32 34.56
C PHE A 414 13.89 -1.57 34.54
N LYS A 415 13.52 -2.13 35.70
CA LYS A 415 12.60 -3.27 35.83
C LYS A 415 11.16 -2.77 35.98
N ILE A 416 10.26 -3.26 35.13
CA ILE A 416 8.82 -2.99 35.26
C ILE A 416 8.27 -3.95 36.32
N ASN A 417 7.81 -3.38 37.42
CA ASN A 417 7.45 -4.12 38.62
C ASN A 417 6.05 -4.75 38.44
N GLY A 418 5.87 -6.00 38.91
CA GLY A 418 4.66 -6.80 38.63
C GLY A 418 4.81 -7.78 37.46
N TYR A 419 5.92 -7.67 36.71
CA TYR A 419 6.26 -8.58 35.63
C TYR A 419 7.57 -9.34 35.92
N PRO A 420 7.66 -10.65 35.59
CA PRO A 420 8.85 -11.44 35.94
C PRO A 420 10.13 -10.99 35.23
N ALA A 421 10.04 -10.67 33.93
CA ALA A 421 11.20 -10.49 33.07
C ALA A 421 11.11 -9.26 32.14
N LEU A 422 10.27 -8.26 32.46
CA LEU A 422 10.19 -7.03 31.67
C LEU A 422 11.17 -5.97 32.17
N TYR A 423 12.04 -5.53 31.26
CA TYR A 423 13.11 -4.58 31.53
C TYR A 423 13.22 -3.54 30.41
N CYS A 424 13.49 -2.28 30.74
CA CYS A 424 13.81 -1.22 29.79
C CYS A 424 15.31 -0.87 29.86
N GLN A 425 15.91 -0.54 28.72
CA GLN A 425 17.32 -0.16 28.68
C GLN A 425 17.48 1.30 29.10
N SER A 426 18.30 1.57 30.10
CA SER A 426 18.61 2.94 30.56
C SER A 426 19.19 3.80 29.45
N ASP A 427 20.18 3.29 28.70
CA ASP A 427 20.87 4.00 27.60
C ASP A 427 19.96 4.41 26.43
N LYS A 428 18.83 3.71 26.27
CA LYS A 428 17.83 4.02 25.24
C LYS A 428 16.66 4.83 25.77
N THR A 429 16.54 4.95 27.09
CA THR A 429 15.47 5.72 27.73
C THR A 429 15.80 7.19 27.55
N LEU A 430 14.92 7.92 26.87
CA LEU A 430 15.07 9.36 26.66
C LEU A 430 14.19 10.11 27.65
N ILE A 431 14.79 11.05 28.38
CA ILE A 431 14.10 11.96 29.29
C ILE A 431 14.42 13.39 28.87
N TYR A 432 13.38 14.19 28.63
CA TYR A 432 13.49 15.62 28.42
C TYR A 432 12.72 16.35 29.51
N TYR A 433 13.42 17.12 30.32
CA TYR A 433 12.80 18.07 31.25
C TYR A 433 12.78 19.45 30.62
N PHE A 434 11.61 20.10 30.63
CA PHE A 434 11.41 21.45 30.16
C PHE A 434 10.89 22.32 31.31
N ASP A 435 11.70 23.31 31.71
CA ASP A 435 11.29 24.35 32.65
C ASP A 435 10.44 25.39 31.91
N LYS A 436 9.33 25.79 32.52
CA LYS A 436 8.39 26.79 31.98
C LYS A 436 9.01 28.18 31.78
N ASN A 437 10.10 28.50 32.47
CA ASN A 437 10.77 29.80 32.39
C ASN A 437 11.88 29.81 31.32
N GLU A 438 12.17 28.67 30.70
CA GLU A 438 13.22 28.48 29.71
C GLU A 438 12.66 28.39 28.29
N SER A 439 13.55 28.38 27.29
CA SER A 439 13.17 28.39 25.87
C SER A 439 12.46 27.11 25.40
N SER A 440 11.32 27.26 24.71
CA SER A 440 10.59 26.16 24.04
C SER A 440 11.22 25.70 22.72
N VAL A 441 12.28 26.37 22.25
CA VAL A 441 12.83 26.16 20.89
C VAL A 441 13.20 24.70 20.62
N VAL A 442 13.64 23.94 21.63
CA VAL A 442 14.00 22.52 21.47
C VAL A 442 12.76 21.67 21.11
N ILE A 443 11.63 21.87 21.80
CA ILE A 443 10.41 21.12 21.50
C ILE A 443 9.78 21.59 20.18
N ASP A 444 9.90 22.88 19.87
CA ASP A 444 9.44 23.45 18.60
C ASP A 444 10.26 22.92 17.41
N LYS A 445 11.58 22.77 17.57
CA LYS A 445 12.45 22.15 16.56
C LYS A 445 12.14 20.67 16.37
N LEU A 446 11.93 19.91 17.45
CA LEU A 446 11.55 18.51 17.39
C LEU A 446 10.22 18.32 16.64
N LYS A 447 9.24 19.19 16.91
CA LYS A 447 7.97 19.21 16.17
C LYS A 447 8.18 19.52 14.69
N LYS A 448 8.99 20.52 14.37
CA LYS A 448 9.27 20.90 12.99
C LYS A 448 9.97 19.77 12.20
N GLU A 449 10.99 19.12 12.77
CA GLU A 449 11.65 17.98 12.12
C GLU A 449 10.70 16.81 11.90
N ILE A 450 9.73 16.60 12.82
CA ILE A 450 8.68 15.61 12.69
C ILE A 450 7.70 15.97 11.55
N GLU A 451 7.27 17.23 11.48
CA GLU A 451 6.38 17.75 10.45
C GLU A 451 7.03 17.68 9.06
N ASP A 452 8.28 18.12 8.94
CA ASP A 452 9.07 18.07 7.70
C ASP A 452 9.21 16.61 7.20
N LYS A 453 9.61 15.68 8.08
CA LYS A 453 9.68 14.24 7.75
C LYS A 453 8.32 13.61 7.45
N SER A 454 7.20 14.15 7.91
CA SER A 454 5.87 13.62 7.58
C SER A 454 5.33 14.11 6.23
N SER A 455 5.87 15.23 5.75
CA SER A 455 5.47 15.93 4.53
C SER A 455 6.06 15.29 3.27
N GLU A 456 7.30 14.78 3.34
CA GLU A 456 8.01 14.14 2.23
C GLU A 456 7.35 12.84 1.71
N PHE A 457 6.46 12.21 2.50
CA PHE A 457 5.88 10.90 2.18
C PHE A 457 4.65 10.92 1.28
N ARG A 458 4.02 12.08 1.09
CA ARG A 458 2.74 12.19 0.34
C ARG A 458 2.92 12.51 -1.14
N ASP A 459 4.15 12.71 -1.60
CA ASP A 459 4.39 13.35 -2.88
C ASP A 459 4.67 12.38 -4.03
N MET A 460 4.06 12.68 -5.18
CA MET A 460 4.60 12.20 -6.45
C MET A 460 5.99 12.81 -6.61
N PRO A 461 7.03 11.99 -6.84
CA PRO A 461 8.36 12.46 -7.23
C PRO A 461 8.25 13.50 -8.35
N ASN A 462 8.66 14.75 -8.09
CA ASN A 462 8.91 15.69 -9.17
C ASN A 462 10.40 15.73 -9.44
N ASP A 463 10.83 15.90 -10.68
CA ASP A 463 12.27 16.03 -10.99
C ASP A 463 12.86 17.39 -10.55
N GLU A 464 12.05 18.32 -10.04
CA GLU A 464 12.59 19.44 -9.26
C GLU A 464 13.09 18.97 -7.87
N ASP A 465 12.70 17.76 -7.43
CA ASP A 465 13.33 16.96 -6.36
C ASP A 465 14.53 16.14 -6.88
N ASN A 466 15.28 16.68 -7.85
CA ASN A 466 16.65 16.24 -8.15
C ASN A 466 17.61 16.41 -6.93
N LEU A 467 17.09 16.79 -5.76
CA LEU A 467 17.78 16.93 -4.48
C LEU A 467 17.76 15.64 -3.63
N VAL A 468 17.13 14.54 -4.05
CA VAL A 468 17.26 13.28 -3.30
C VAL A 468 18.63 12.65 -3.62
N GLU A 469 19.69 13.25 -3.08
CA GLU A 469 21.03 12.70 -3.18
C GLU A 469 21.10 11.37 -2.42
N PHE A 470 21.74 10.37 -3.05
CA PHE A 470 21.93 9.06 -2.42
C PHE A 470 22.64 9.22 -1.08
N GLU A 471 23.65 10.08 -1.03
CA GLU A 471 24.45 10.36 0.15
C GLU A 471 23.63 10.91 1.32
N GLU A 472 22.75 11.88 1.08
CA GLU A 472 21.89 12.50 2.10
C GLU A 472 20.88 11.50 2.70
N ASN A 473 20.42 10.55 1.89
CA ASN A 473 19.45 9.54 2.30
C ASN A 473 20.08 8.27 2.86
N ALA A 474 21.31 7.95 2.46
CA ALA A 474 22.01 6.74 2.86
C ALA A 474 22.75 6.91 4.19
N TYR A 475 23.19 8.13 4.52
CA TYR A 475 24.07 8.38 5.66
C TYR A 475 23.61 9.58 6.49
N HIS A 476 23.59 9.38 7.81
CA HIS A 476 23.45 10.43 8.80
C HIS A 476 24.80 10.69 9.48
N LEU A 477 25.35 11.89 9.29
CA LEU A 477 26.61 12.29 9.93
C LEU A 477 26.35 12.79 11.35
N SER A 478 27.08 12.26 12.33
CA SER A 478 26.97 12.64 13.73
C SER A 478 28.13 13.56 14.14
N TYR A 479 27.80 14.76 14.60
CA TYR A 479 28.76 15.75 15.06
C TYR A 479 28.69 15.94 16.59
N ASP A 480 29.84 16.15 17.25
CA ASP A 480 29.94 16.46 18.69
C ASP A 480 30.08 17.98 18.98
N GLY A 481 29.90 18.80 17.96
CA GLY A 481 29.99 20.26 18.01
C GLY A 481 29.27 20.91 16.84
N THR A 482 29.79 22.01 16.28
CA THR A 482 29.16 22.68 15.14
C THR A 482 29.14 21.77 13.90
N GLU A 483 27.95 21.46 13.40
CA GLU A 483 27.76 20.74 12.13
C GLU A 483 28.60 21.35 10.99
N GLY A 484 29.11 20.49 10.10
CA GLY A 484 29.94 20.88 8.97
C GLY A 484 31.42 21.11 9.29
N LYS A 485 31.83 21.14 10.57
CA LYS A 485 33.26 21.16 10.92
C LYS A 485 33.82 19.73 10.99
N ILE A 486 34.80 19.41 10.15
CA ILE A 486 35.42 18.07 10.08
C ILE A 486 35.92 17.60 11.46
N ARG A 487 36.54 18.49 12.25
CA ARG A 487 37.06 18.16 13.59
C ARG A 487 35.99 17.71 14.59
N THR A 488 34.72 18.03 14.31
CA THR A 488 33.58 17.67 15.15
C THR A 488 32.83 16.46 14.62
N LEU A 489 33.23 15.88 13.48
CA LEU A 489 32.63 14.66 12.98
C LEU A 489 33.08 13.50 13.88
N LYS A 490 32.14 12.94 14.63
CA LYS A 490 32.39 11.86 15.59
C LYS A 490 32.12 10.49 14.98
N ASP A 491 31.05 10.39 14.20
CA ASP A 491 30.60 9.12 13.62
C ASP A 491 29.70 9.38 12.41
N TYR A 492 29.35 8.32 11.68
CA TYR A 492 28.28 8.33 10.70
C TYR A 492 27.46 7.05 10.80
N LYS A 493 26.16 7.15 10.55
CA LYS A 493 25.22 6.02 10.62
C LYS A 493 24.50 5.85 9.29
N GLU A 494 24.40 4.61 8.84
CA GLU A 494 23.58 4.28 7.69
C GLU A 494 22.08 4.36 8.02
N ASP A 495 21.30 5.04 7.17
CA ASP A 495 19.85 5.19 7.36
C ASP A 495 19.06 4.22 6.47
N ARG A 496 18.56 3.13 7.08
CA ARG A 496 17.69 2.16 6.41
C ARG A 496 16.44 2.80 5.80
N PHE A 497 15.85 3.75 6.51
CA PHE A 497 14.59 4.37 6.13
C PHE A 497 14.80 5.30 4.93
N GLY A 498 15.78 6.20 5.01
CA GLY A 498 16.20 7.02 3.87
C GLY A 498 16.55 6.20 2.63
N LEU A 499 17.31 5.09 2.77
CA LEU A 499 17.59 4.17 1.66
C LEU A 499 16.33 3.53 1.06
N SER A 500 15.39 3.12 1.90
CA SER A 500 14.14 2.51 1.46
C SER A 500 13.31 3.49 0.63
N VAL A 501 13.29 4.76 1.04
CA VAL A 501 12.61 5.87 0.34
C VAL A 501 13.31 6.15 -0.99
N TYR A 502 14.63 6.33 -0.97
CA TYR A 502 15.45 6.55 -2.16
C TYR A 502 15.24 5.45 -3.22
N LEU A 503 15.32 4.17 -2.82
CA LEU A 503 15.11 3.05 -3.73
C LEU A 503 13.69 3.04 -4.30
N SER A 504 12.67 3.28 -3.47
CA SER A 504 11.28 3.37 -3.93
C SER A 504 11.08 4.52 -4.92
N HIS A 505 11.71 5.67 -4.69
CA HIS A 505 11.71 6.80 -5.62
C HIS A 505 12.34 6.41 -6.97
N LYS A 506 13.53 5.81 -6.96
CA LYS A 506 14.23 5.38 -8.18
C LYS A 506 13.49 4.28 -8.95
N ILE A 507 12.86 3.33 -8.25
CA ILE A 507 11.99 2.32 -8.88
C ILE A 507 10.80 3.02 -9.56
N ASN A 508 10.10 3.91 -8.86
CA ASN A 508 8.96 4.64 -9.43
C ASN A 508 9.37 5.50 -10.63
N LEU A 509 10.57 6.11 -10.59
CA LEU A 509 11.12 6.83 -11.74
C LEU A 509 11.36 5.88 -12.91
N GLY A 510 12.01 4.73 -12.72
CA GLY A 510 12.22 3.75 -13.79
C GLY A 510 10.90 3.18 -14.35
N LEU A 511 9.88 3.00 -13.50
CA LEU A 511 8.55 2.59 -13.93
C LEU A 511 7.81 3.67 -14.73
N ARG A 512 8.25 4.93 -14.69
CA ARG A 512 7.64 6.06 -15.42
C ARG A 512 8.46 6.48 -16.62
N LYS A 513 9.79 6.48 -16.52
CA LYS A 513 10.77 6.90 -17.53
C LYS A 513 11.30 5.74 -18.36
N ARG A 514 11.80 6.02 -19.57
CA ARG A 514 12.57 5.06 -20.38
C ARG A 514 14.07 5.14 -20.09
N GLU A 515 14.55 6.26 -19.56
CA GLU A 515 15.94 6.40 -19.14
C GLU A 515 16.25 5.47 -17.98
N LYS A 516 17.30 4.68 -18.16
CA LYS A 516 17.86 3.82 -17.12
C LYS A 516 18.69 4.68 -16.17
N ILE A 517 18.78 4.26 -14.91
CA ILE A 517 19.71 4.86 -13.94
C ILE A 517 21.14 4.87 -14.49
N SER A 518 21.90 5.92 -14.17
CA SER A 518 23.28 6.07 -14.66
C SER A 518 24.19 5.00 -14.05
N ASN A 519 25.27 4.63 -14.76
CA ASN A 519 26.23 3.65 -14.22
C ASN A 519 26.87 4.14 -12.91
N GLN A 520 27.16 5.44 -12.77
CA GLN A 520 27.66 6.01 -11.52
C GLN A 520 26.70 5.77 -10.35
N GLU A 521 25.39 5.94 -10.58
CA GLU A 521 24.38 5.77 -9.55
C GLU A 521 24.19 4.29 -9.19
N LYS A 522 24.31 3.38 -10.17
CA LYS A 522 24.36 1.93 -9.92
C LYS A 522 25.56 1.56 -9.06
N ASP A 523 26.74 2.08 -9.41
CA ASP A 523 27.97 1.82 -8.68
C ASP A 523 27.87 2.31 -7.24
N LYS A 524 27.25 3.48 -6.99
CA LYS A 524 26.97 3.97 -5.63
C LYS A 524 26.13 2.97 -4.82
N ILE A 525 25.03 2.48 -5.40
CA ILE A 525 24.16 1.49 -4.75
C ILE A 525 24.94 0.20 -4.48
N LEU A 526 25.56 -0.39 -5.50
CA LEU A 526 26.34 -1.64 -5.36
C LEU A 526 27.46 -1.49 -4.33
N ASN A 527 28.16 -0.34 -4.30
CA ASN A 527 29.22 -0.06 -3.32
C ASN A 527 28.69 0.05 -1.88
N PHE A 528 27.53 0.66 -1.68
CA PHE A 528 26.91 0.78 -0.35
C PHE A 528 26.60 -0.59 0.24
N PHE A 529 26.06 -1.51 -0.57
CA PHE A 529 25.71 -2.86 -0.14
C PHE A 529 26.92 -3.81 -0.15
N LYS A 530 28.16 -3.32 -0.15
CA LYS A 530 29.35 -4.18 0.04
C LYS A 530 29.50 -4.61 1.49
N GLY A 531 29.89 -5.86 1.67
CA GLY A 531 30.25 -6.42 2.96
C GLY A 531 29.09 -6.50 3.96
N GLU A 532 29.32 -6.10 5.21
CA GLU A 532 28.34 -6.19 6.31
C GLU A 532 27.02 -5.45 6.04
N ASN A 533 27.06 -4.35 5.29
CA ASN A 533 25.86 -3.59 4.90
C ASN A 533 24.89 -4.46 4.09
N CYS A 534 25.40 -5.37 3.25
CA CYS A 534 24.58 -6.33 2.50
C CYS A 534 23.67 -7.13 3.44
N LEU A 535 24.26 -7.66 4.52
CA LEU A 535 23.59 -8.55 5.47
C LEU A 535 22.71 -7.77 6.44
N THR A 536 23.15 -6.59 6.87
CA THR A 536 22.39 -5.73 7.79
C THR A 536 21.10 -5.21 7.16
N PHE A 537 21.15 -4.90 5.86
CA PHE A 537 20.02 -4.36 5.11
C PHE A 537 19.35 -5.41 4.21
N TYR A 538 19.36 -6.69 4.58
CA TYR A 538 18.80 -7.78 3.78
C TYR A 538 17.33 -7.57 3.37
N LYS A 539 16.55 -6.86 4.20
CA LYS A 539 15.15 -6.51 3.90
C LYS A 539 14.99 -5.62 2.66
N LEU A 540 16.06 -5.01 2.15
CA LEU A 540 16.05 -4.20 0.93
C LEU A 540 16.42 -4.98 -0.34
N TRP A 541 16.83 -6.25 -0.24
CA TRP A 541 17.26 -7.04 -1.41
C TRP A 541 16.20 -7.11 -2.50
N GLU A 542 14.92 -7.36 -2.16
CA GLU A 542 13.81 -7.37 -3.14
C GLU A 542 13.72 -6.03 -3.90
N LYS A 543 13.83 -4.90 -3.19
CA LYS A 543 13.76 -3.56 -3.81
C LYS A 543 14.93 -3.32 -4.76
N ILE A 544 16.14 -3.72 -4.38
CA ILE A 544 17.35 -3.54 -5.22
C ILE A 544 17.27 -4.41 -6.46
N LEU A 545 16.89 -5.69 -6.32
CA LEU A 545 16.67 -6.58 -7.45
C LEU A 545 15.56 -6.05 -8.37
N THR A 546 14.45 -5.57 -7.78
CA THR A 546 13.36 -4.92 -8.54
C THR A 546 13.84 -3.68 -9.27
N LEU A 547 14.69 -2.85 -8.66
CA LEU A 547 15.27 -1.68 -9.31
C LEU A 547 16.00 -2.08 -10.59
N PHE A 548 16.81 -3.14 -10.56
CA PHE A 548 17.52 -3.61 -11.76
C PHE A 548 16.59 -4.25 -12.79
N VAL A 549 15.53 -4.95 -12.38
CA VAL A 549 14.49 -5.46 -13.30
C VAL A 549 13.77 -4.31 -14.02
N VAL A 550 13.38 -3.27 -13.28
CA VAL A 550 12.72 -2.08 -13.84
C VAL A 550 13.63 -1.29 -14.78
N ASN A 551 14.93 -1.26 -14.48
CA ASN A 551 15.93 -0.61 -15.34
C ASN A 551 16.43 -1.51 -16.48
N ASP A 552 15.89 -2.72 -16.65
CA ASP A 552 16.32 -3.67 -17.67
C ASP A 552 17.86 -3.86 -17.64
N ASP A 553 18.41 -4.09 -16.44
CA ASP A 553 19.85 -4.27 -16.18
C ASP A 553 20.16 -5.64 -15.55
N PRO A 554 20.18 -6.71 -16.37
CA PRO A 554 20.43 -8.06 -15.88
C PRO A 554 21.85 -8.30 -15.35
N ASN A 555 22.84 -7.49 -15.75
CA ASN A 555 24.23 -7.65 -15.29
C ASN A 555 24.38 -7.20 -13.85
N SER A 556 23.94 -5.97 -13.52
CA SER A 556 23.96 -5.46 -12.15
C SER A 556 23.07 -6.30 -11.22
N PHE A 557 21.95 -6.80 -11.75
CA PHE A 557 21.09 -7.75 -11.05
C PHE A 557 21.86 -9.02 -10.65
N THR A 558 22.55 -9.64 -11.61
CA THR A 558 23.33 -10.86 -11.40
C THR A 558 24.48 -10.62 -10.43
N GLU A 559 25.24 -9.55 -10.63
CA GLU A 559 26.33 -9.15 -9.73
C GLU A 559 25.85 -9.00 -8.29
N PHE A 560 24.76 -8.26 -8.08
CA PHE A 560 24.21 -8.05 -6.75
C PHE A 560 23.73 -9.35 -6.09
N LEU A 561 23.02 -10.20 -6.83
CA LEU A 561 22.52 -11.49 -6.33
C LEU A 561 23.67 -12.38 -5.83
N PHE A 562 24.70 -12.57 -6.65
CA PHE A 562 25.85 -13.40 -6.29
C PHE A 562 26.72 -12.77 -5.20
N HIS A 563 26.84 -11.45 -5.17
CA HIS A 563 27.49 -10.74 -4.06
C HIS A 563 26.75 -10.97 -2.73
N CYS A 564 25.41 -10.98 -2.72
CA CYS A 564 24.63 -11.32 -1.53
C CYS A 564 24.95 -12.74 -1.05
N LEU A 565 24.93 -13.74 -1.95
CA LEU A 565 25.29 -15.12 -1.64
C LEU A 565 26.70 -15.22 -1.04
N GLU A 566 27.68 -14.53 -1.63
CA GLU A 566 29.06 -14.49 -1.13
C GLU A 566 29.15 -13.87 0.28
N GLN A 567 28.36 -12.83 0.58
CA GLN A 567 28.34 -12.27 1.93
C GLN A 567 27.66 -13.21 2.94
N ILE A 568 26.59 -13.91 2.54
CA ILE A 568 25.90 -14.88 3.40
C ILE A 568 26.87 -16.02 3.76
N ASP A 569 27.68 -16.51 2.81
CA ASP A 569 28.70 -17.55 3.05
C ASP A 569 29.82 -17.11 4.02
N LYS A 570 30.01 -15.81 4.23
CA LYS A 570 30.96 -15.26 5.21
C LYS A 570 30.39 -15.18 6.63
N ILE A 571 29.11 -15.48 6.84
CA ILE A 571 28.52 -15.65 8.17
C ILE A 571 28.99 -17.00 8.70
N ASN A 572 29.96 -16.98 9.61
CA ASN A 572 30.48 -18.19 10.23
C ASN A 572 30.88 -17.92 11.68
N ILE A 573 30.78 -18.96 12.50
CA ILE A 573 31.46 -19.03 13.80
C ILE A 573 32.88 -19.56 13.54
N ASN A 574 33.84 -19.14 14.37
CA ASN A 574 35.22 -19.61 14.27
C ASN A 574 35.25 -21.14 14.31
N ASP A 575 35.97 -21.79 13.39
CA ASP A 575 35.92 -23.26 13.22
C ASP A 575 36.32 -24.06 14.48
N ASN A 576 37.04 -23.42 15.41
CA ASN A 576 37.48 -24.03 16.67
C ASN A 576 36.46 -23.88 17.82
N ASP A 577 35.45 -23.00 17.69
CA ASP A 577 34.56 -22.62 18.78
C ASP A 577 33.14 -23.18 18.56
N LYS A 578 32.62 -23.95 19.53
CA LYS A 578 31.22 -24.44 19.50
C LYS A 578 30.21 -23.32 19.78
N ILE A 579 30.63 -22.29 20.51
CA ILE A 579 29.85 -21.12 20.92
C ILE A 579 30.74 -19.90 20.74
N ASN A 580 30.22 -18.80 20.17
CA ASN A 580 30.99 -17.56 20.05
C ASN A 580 31.08 -16.78 21.38
N GLU A 581 31.88 -15.72 21.42
CA GLU A 581 32.07 -14.87 22.61
C GLU A 581 30.78 -14.18 23.11
N TYR A 582 29.70 -14.18 22.32
CA TYR A 582 28.38 -13.62 22.64
C TYR A 582 27.33 -14.69 22.99
N GLY A 583 27.73 -15.95 23.15
CA GLY A 583 26.84 -17.04 23.58
C GLY A 583 26.03 -17.72 22.47
N LEU A 584 26.27 -17.42 21.19
CA LEU A 584 25.56 -18.02 20.05
C LEU A 584 26.27 -19.29 19.53
N THR A 585 25.50 -20.33 19.22
CA THR A 585 26.00 -21.63 18.76
C THR A 585 26.21 -21.67 17.24
N ARG A 586 27.02 -22.62 16.76
CA ARG A 586 27.22 -22.84 15.30
C ARG A 586 25.90 -23.14 14.58
N GLU A 587 24.99 -23.84 15.25
CA GLU A 587 23.65 -24.14 14.75
C GLU A 587 22.85 -22.86 14.47
N VAL A 588 22.87 -21.88 15.39
CA VAL A 588 22.20 -20.59 15.19
C VAL A 588 22.77 -19.85 13.97
N ALA A 589 24.09 -19.87 13.78
CA ALA A 589 24.71 -19.26 12.60
C ALA A 589 24.30 -19.95 11.29
N MET A 590 24.17 -21.28 11.29
CA MET A 590 23.66 -22.04 10.15
C MET A 590 22.19 -21.71 9.86
N GLN A 591 21.34 -21.60 10.89
CA GLN A 591 19.94 -21.21 10.72
C GLN A 591 19.81 -19.79 10.14
N VAL A 592 20.67 -18.85 10.55
CA VAL A 592 20.75 -17.50 9.96
C VAL A 592 21.17 -17.56 8.49
N HIS A 593 22.17 -18.38 8.15
CA HIS A 593 22.60 -18.59 6.78
C HIS A 593 21.44 -19.11 5.90
N ASP A 594 20.77 -20.17 6.33
CA ASP A 594 19.65 -20.77 5.61
C ASP A 594 18.47 -19.80 5.46
N THR A 595 18.15 -19.07 6.52
CA THR A 595 17.09 -18.05 6.53
C THR A 595 17.35 -16.96 5.50
N LEU A 596 18.55 -16.36 5.51
CA LEU A 596 18.92 -15.30 4.58
C LEU A 596 18.96 -15.82 3.14
N THR A 597 19.42 -17.05 2.95
CA THR A 597 19.43 -17.71 1.64
C THR A 597 18.01 -17.85 1.08
N GLN A 598 17.07 -18.35 1.86
CA GLN A 598 15.67 -18.48 1.45
C GLN A 598 15.05 -17.10 1.16
N TYR A 599 15.33 -16.12 2.01
CA TYR A 599 14.85 -14.76 1.83
C TYR A 599 15.35 -14.15 0.52
N LEU A 600 16.65 -14.31 0.21
CA LEU A 600 17.25 -13.81 -1.02
C LEU A 600 16.63 -14.49 -2.25
N PHE A 601 16.41 -15.80 -2.20
CA PHE A 601 15.81 -16.54 -3.29
C PHE A 601 14.38 -16.08 -3.59
N PHE A 602 13.55 -15.93 -2.56
CA PHE A 602 12.20 -15.42 -2.77
C PHE A 602 12.18 -13.95 -3.18
N ALA A 603 13.11 -13.12 -2.68
CA ALA A 603 13.30 -11.75 -3.17
C ALA A 603 13.65 -11.70 -4.66
N PHE A 604 14.50 -12.63 -5.12
CA PHE A 604 14.80 -12.84 -6.53
C PHE A 604 13.53 -13.23 -7.31
N GLU A 605 12.78 -14.22 -6.85
CA GLU A 605 11.56 -14.68 -7.53
C GLU A 605 10.51 -13.57 -7.62
N MET A 606 10.30 -12.83 -6.53
CA MET A 606 9.42 -11.66 -6.48
C MET A 606 9.80 -10.61 -7.52
N SER A 607 11.09 -10.29 -7.67
CA SER A 607 11.55 -9.30 -8.65
C SER A 607 11.36 -9.79 -10.10
N ILE A 608 11.70 -11.05 -10.41
CA ILE A 608 11.56 -11.63 -11.75
C ILE A 608 10.09 -11.84 -12.13
N SER A 609 9.20 -12.06 -11.15
CA SER A 609 7.77 -12.19 -11.39
C SER A 609 7.17 -10.96 -12.10
N LEU A 610 7.78 -9.77 -12.00
CA LEU A 610 7.35 -8.58 -12.75
C LEU A 610 7.63 -8.70 -14.25
N ASN A 611 8.74 -9.33 -14.62
CA ASN A 611 9.15 -9.59 -16.00
C ASN A 611 9.84 -10.97 -16.13
N LEU A 612 9.03 -12.01 -16.38
CA LEU A 612 9.52 -13.40 -16.51
C LEU A 612 10.43 -13.63 -17.74
N LYS A 613 10.58 -12.62 -18.61
CA LYS A 613 11.48 -12.65 -19.77
C LYS A 613 12.80 -11.93 -19.53
N PHE A 614 13.00 -11.31 -18.35
CA PHE A 614 14.15 -10.45 -18.04
C PHE A 614 15.51 -11.13 -18.21
N LEU A 615 15.67 -12.37 -17.75
CA LEU A 615 16.95 -13.11 -17.83
C LEU A 615 17.13 -13.95 -19.11
N LYS A 616 16.25 -13.83 -20.11
CA LYS A 616 16.26 -14.71 -21.30
C LYS A 616 17.37 -14.41 -22.32
N ASN A 617 18.09 -13.30 -22.18
CA ASN A 617 19.19 -12.94 -23.09
C ASN A 617 20.33 -13.97 -22.99
N TYR A 618 20.87 -14.42 -24.13
CA TYR A 618 21.95 -15.42 -24.19
C TYR A 618 23.19 -15.03 -23.38
N ASP A 619 23.68 -13.80 -23.52
CA ASP A 619 24.91 -13.35 -22.85
C ASP A 619 24.71 -13.23 -21.33
N VAL A 620 23.53 -12.77 -20.93
CA VAL A 620 23.09 -12.69 -19.53
C VAL A 620 23.01 -14.07 -18.92
N ASN A 621 22.33 -14.99 -19.61
CA ASN A 621 22.17 -16.36 -19.19
C ASN A 621 23.53 -17.03 -19.01
N LYS A 622 24.45 -16.87 -19.97
CA LYS A 622 25.82 -17.39 -19.87
C LYS A 622 26.60 -16.80 -18.68
N ASN A 623 26.47 -15.49 -18.43
CA ASN A 623 27.10 -14.85 -17.26
C ASN A 623 26.52 -15.41 -15.95
N PHE A 624 25.19 -15.52 -15.88
CA PHE A 624 24.49 -16.07 -14.73
C PHE A 624 24.89 -17.53 -14.46
N GLU A 625 24.94 -18.36 -15.51
CA GLU A 625 25.41 -19.75 -15.46
C GLU A 625 26.88 -19.83 -15.02
N PHE A 626 27.74 -18.96 -15.54
CA PHE A 626 29.16 -18.91 -15.13
C PHE A 626 29.33 -18.56 -13.64
N GLN A 627 28.62 -17.54 -13.15
CA GLN A 627 28.67 -17.15 -11.73
C GLN A 627 28.05 -18.23 -10.83
N SER A 628 26.97 -18.86 -11.28
CA SER A 628 26.37 -20.01 -10.62
C SER A 628 27.37 -21.16 -10.44
N ASN A 629 28.05 -21.55 -11.53
CA ASN A 629 29.05 -22.62 -11.53
C ASN A 629 30.28 -22.31 -10.65
N LYS A 630 30.60 -21.03 -10.44
CA LYS A 630 31.68 -20.58 -9.55
C LYS A 630 31.29 -20.67 -8.07
N THR A 631 30.01 -20.71 -7.76
CA THR A 631 29.51 -20.72 -6.38
C THR A 631 29.73 -22.09 -5.76
N SER A 632 30.42 -22.15 -4.61
CA SER A 632 30.97 -23.39 -4.03
C SER A 632 29.95 -24.34 -3.38
N ARG A 633 28.64 -24.11 -3.50
CA ARG A 633 27.61 -25.01 -2.95
C ARG A 633 26.85 -25.71 -4.07
N GLU A 634 26.87 -27.04 -4.04
CA GLU A 634 26.14 -27.92 -4.97
C GLU A 634 24.64 -27.57 -5.06
N ASN A 635 24.02 -27.18 -3.93
CA ASN A 635 22.60 -26.80 -3.90
C ASN A 635 22.29 -25.54 -4.71
N PHE A 636 23.17 -24.53 -4.75
CA PHE A 636 22.94 -23.33 -5.56
C PHE A 636 23.13 -23.63 -7.05
N ALA A 637 24.16 -24.40 -7.38
CA ALA A 637 24.39 -24.83 -8.75
C ALA A 637 23.20 -25.65 -9.28
N LEU A 638 22.62 -26.56 -8.49
CA LEU A 638 21.40 -27.31 -8.83
C LEU A 638 20.17 -26.42 -8.96
N LEU A 639 19.93 -25.53 -7.99
CA LEU A 639 18.83 -24.57 -8.01
C LEU A 639 18.85 -23.72 -9.29
N PHE A 640 20.05 -23.26 -9.67
CA PHE A 640 20.26 -22.39 -10.82
C PHE A 640 20.45 -23.16 -12.15
N ALA A 641 20.78 -24.46 -12.13
CA ALA A 641 20.90 -25.30 -13.33
C ALA A 641 19.54 -25.55 -14.01
N GLU A 642 18.45 -25.59 -13.24
CA GLU A 642 17.09 -25.69 -13.78
C GLU A 642 16.64 -24.45 -14.56
N PHE A 643 17.36 -23.32 -14.44
CA PHE A 643 17.05 -22.11 -15.21
C PHE A 643 17.40 -22.23 -16.69
N SER A 644 18.02 -23.33 -17.15
CA SER A 644 18.40 -23.51 -18.56
C SER A 644 17.23 -23.16 -19.51
N PHE A 645 17.33 -21.98 -20.11
CA PHE A 645 16.25 -21.27 -20.81
C PHE A 645 15.89 -21.89 -22.18
N THR A 646 16.28 -23.15 -22.43
CA THR A 646 16.30 -23.79 -23.76
C THR A 646 14.96 -24.40 -24.17
N ASN A 647 13.94 -24.50 -23.29
CA ASN A 647 12.60 -24.93 -23.70
C ASN A 647 11.44 -24.24 -22.93
N PRO A 648 10.84 -23.17 -23.49
CA PRO A 648 9.82 -22.38 -22.80
C PRO A 648 8.50 -23.11 -22.50
N TYR A 649 8.15 -24.16 -23.24
CA TYR A 649 6.76 -24.63 -23.36
C TYR A 649 6.42 -25.96 -22.67
N LYS A 650 7.35 -26.62 -21.95
CA LYS A 650 7.13 -28.00 -21.46
C LYS A 650 6.73 -28.17 -19.99
N SER A 651 6.77 -27.14 -19.13
CA SER A 651 6.22 -27.24 -17.77
C SER A 651 5.76 -25.88 -17.23
N ARG A 652 4.55 -25.82 -16.66
CA ARG A 652 4.04 -24.69 -15.84
C ARG A 652 4.79 -24.52 -14.50
N LYS A 653 5.80 -25.37 -14.25
CA LYS A 653 6.69 -25.39 -13.09
C LYS A 653 7.84 -24.38 -13.23
N LYS A 654 7.55 -23.07 -13.31
CA LYS A 654 8.62 -22.05 -13.49
C LYS A 654 8.59 -20.97 -12.42
N ILE A 655 9.79 -20.57 -12.00
CA ILE A 655 10.05 -19.55 -10.98
C ILE A 655 9.37 -18.23 -11.35
N GLY A 656 8.62 -17.67 -10.41
CA GLY A 656 7.86 -16.43 -10.54
C GLY A 656 6.43 -16.61 -11.06
N PHE A 657 6.10 -17.73 -11.73
CA PHE A 657 4.73 -18.00 -12.20
C PHE A 657 3.79 -18.24 -11.04
N ARG A 658 4.20 -19.03 -10.04
CA ARG A 658 3.40 -19.29 -8.83
C ARG A 658 2.99 -17.99 -8.13
N ILE A 659 3.88 -17.00 -8.10
CA ILE A 659 3.58 -15.68 -7.51
C ILE A 659 2.51 -14.93 -8.31
N ARG A 660 2.54 -15.01 -9.64
CA ARG A 660 1.49 -14.41 -10.50
C ARG A 660 0.16 -15.15 -10.37
N GLU A 661 0.19 -16.47 -10.25
CA GLU A 661 -1.00 -17.30 -10.07
C GLU A 661 -1.71 -17.04 -8.74
N ALA A 662 -0.96 -16.93 -7.64
CA ALA A 662 -1.48 -16.48 -6.34
C ALA A 662 -1.81 -14.97 -6.31
N ASN A 663 -1.37 -14.24 -7.33
CA ASN A 663 -1.44 -12.78 -7.46
C ASN A 663 -0.80 -12.04 -6.27
N MET A 664 0.31 -12.55 -5.73
CA MET A 664 1.01 -11.99 -4.56
C MET A 664 2.21 -11.09 -4.93
N ILE A 665 2.26 -10.64 -6.19
CA ILE A 665 3.25 -9.66 -6.66
C ILE A 665 3.01 -8.26 -6.04
N ARG A 666 3.97 -7.35 -6.19
CA ARG A 666 3.81 -5.95 -5.76
C ARG A 666 2.93 -5.17 -6.74
N HIS A 667 1.62 -5.11 -6.49
CA HIS A 667 0.64 -4.48 -7.39
C HIS A 667 0.95 -3.02 -7.75
N HIS A 668 1.58 -2.25 -6.86
CA HIS A 668 1.90 -0.85 -7.13
C HIS A 668 3.00 -0.64 -8.16
N TYR A 669 3.73 -1.69 -8.55
CA TYR A 669 4.69 -1.67 -9.66
C TYR A 669 4.08 -2.00 -11.01
N VAL A 670 2.84 -2.49 -11.05
CA VAL A 670 2.16 -2.83 -12.31
C VAL A 670 1.83 -1.54 -13.07
N SER A 671 2.23 -1.47 -14.34
CA SER A 671 2.17 -0.25 -15.17
C SER A 671 0.76 0.15 -15.59
N ILE A 672 -0.10 -0.85 -15.86
CA ILE A 672 -1.48 -0.70 -16.31
C ILE A 672 -2.40 -1.28 -15.21
N PRO A 673 -3.48 -0.57 -14.81
CA PRO A 673 -4.43 -1.06 -13.82
C PRO A 673 -4.88 -2.47 -14.17
N LEU A 674 -4.90 -3.33 -13.16
CA LEU A 674 -5.34 -4.73 -13.24
C LEU A 674 -4.65 -5.60 -14.31
N LEU A 675 -3.51 -5.20 -14.89
CA LEU A 675 -2.81 -6.01 -15.90
C LEU A 675 -2.39 -7.39 -15.36
N ASN A 676 -2.02 -7.45 -14.09
CA ASN A 676 -1.68 -8.68 -13.38
C ASN A 676 -2.89 -9.59 -13.11
N TYR A 677 -4.11 -9.09 -13.27
CA TYR A 677 -5.34 -9.88 -13.17
C TYR A 677 -5.75 -10.45 -14.53
N THR A 678 -4.98 -10.23 -15.59
CA THR A 678 -5.29 -10.80 -16.91
C THR A 678 -4.82 -12.24 -17.05
N GLU A 679 -5.47 -13.03 -17.90
CA GLU A 679 -5.08 -14.42 -18.20
C GLU A 679 -3.62 -14.47 -18.71
N ASP A 680 -3.25 -13.55 -19.61
CA ASP A 680 -1.90 -13.44 -20.15
C ASP A 680 -0.89 -12.86 -19.15
N GLY A 681 -1.35 -12.02 -18.22
CA GLY A 681 -0.59 -11.58 -17.06
C GLY A 681 -0.21 -12.78 -16.18
N LYS A 682 -1.21 -13.56 -15.76
CA LYS A 682 -1.08 -14.78 -14.96
C LYS A 682 -0.16 -15.81 -15.61
N ASN A 683 -0.37 -16.10 -16.90
CA ASN A 683 0.38 -17.09 -17.67
C ASN A 683 1.77 -16.61 -18.11
N GLY A 684 2.25 -15.47 -17.62
CA GLY A 684 3.61 -15.00 -17.88
C GLY A 684 3.89 -14.49 -19.29
N ALA A 685 2.86 -14.31 -20.11
CA ALA A 685 3.01 -13.81 -21.48
C ALA A 685 3.38 -12.32 -21.50
N LEU A 686 2.82 -11.55 -20.55
CA LEU A 686 3.01 -10.10 -20.43
C LEU A 686 4.14 -9.71 -19.49
N ASN A 687 4.79 -8.60 -19.82
CA ASN A 687 5.66 -7.88 -18.90
C ASN A 687 4.78 -6.92 -18.07
N LEU A 688 4.72 -7.09 -16.75
CA LEU A 688 3.79 -6.35 -15.89
C LEU A 688 4.25 -4.91 -15.61
N ILE A 689 5.51 -4.60 -15.93
CA ILE A 689 6.10 -3.25 -15.81
C ILE A 689 6.22 -2.55 -17.16
N ASP A 690 5.85 -3.21 -18.27
CA ASP A 690 5.89 -2.59 -19.60
C ASP A 690 4.76 -1.58 -19.75
N LYS A 691 5.08 -0.43 -20.33
CA LYS A 691 4.12 0.64 -20.65
C LYS A 691 3.44 0.42 -21.99
N ASN A 692 3.85 -0.58 -22.76
CA ASN A 692 3.18 -0.95 -23.99
C ASN A 692 1.75 -1.38 -23.67
N LEU A 693 0.80 -0.79 -24.40
CA LEU A 693 -0.61 -1.03 -24.23
C LEU A 693 -0.94 -2.41 -24.84
N HIS A 694 -0.90 -3.47 -24.04
CA HIS A 694 -1.21 -4.83 -24.49
C HIS A 694 -2.72 -5.06 -24.67
N ILE A 695 -3.46 -4.14 -25.31
CA ILE A 695 -4.93 -4.21 -25.43
C ILE A 695 -5.38 -5.57 -25.99
N LYS A 696 -4.71 -6.08 -27.03
CA LYS A 696 -5.06 -7.37 -27.65
C LYS A 696 -5.08 -8.56 -26.66
N ASN A 697 -4.28 -8.45 -25.60
CA ASN A 697 -4.06 -9.48 -24.60
C ASN A 697 -4.73 -9.12 -23.25
N TYR A 698 -5.50 -8.04 -23.21
CA TYR A 698 -6.13 -7.55 -21.99
C TYR A 698 -7.47 -8.24 -21.75
N LYS A 699 -7.41 -9.48 -21.27
CA LYS A 699 -8.57 -10.27 -20.85
C LYS A 699 -8.44 -10.64 -19.38
N LEU A 700 -9.35 -10.16 -18.55
CA LEU A 700 -9.27 -10.34 -17.10
C LEU A 700 -9.69 -11.76 -16.69
N ASP A 701 -8.88 -12.39 -15.84
CA ASP A 701 -9.20 -13.63 -15.12
C ASP A 701 -10.13 -13.30 -13.94
N ARG A 702 -11.41 -13.67 -14.07
CA ARG A 702 -12.43 -13.43 -13.05
C ARG A 702 -12.13 -14.13 -11.72
N THR A 703 -11.38 -15.23 -11.73
CA THR A 703 -10.96 -15.97 -10.52
C THR A 703 -9.90 -15.19 -9.75
N LEU A 704 -8.91 -14.62 -10.45
CA LEU A 704 -7.92 -13.74 -9.82
C LEU A 704 -8.57 -12.50 -9.23
N LEU A 705 -9.56 -11.94 -9.92
CA LEU A 705 -10.30 -10.78 -9.44
C LEU A 705 -11.06 -11.11 -8.14
N LYS A 706 -11.83 -12.21 -8.14
CA LYS A 706 -12.57 -12.68 -6.96
C LYS A 706 -11.65 -12.97 -5.76
N ASN A 707 -10.45 -13.49 -6.00
CA ASN A 707 -9.46 -13.83 -4.97
C ASN A 707 -8.38 -12.75 -4.78
N SER A 708 -8.72 -11.50 -5.09
CA SER A 708 -7.81 -10.37 -4.95
C SER A 708 -7.20 -10.33 -3.54
N PRO A 709 -5.88 -10.14 -3.39
CA PRO A 709 -5.27 -9.95 -2.08
C PRO A 709 -5.59 -8.57 -1.48
N ARG A 710 -6.12 -7.63 -2.28
CA ARG A 710 -6.40 -6.25 -1.86
C ARG A 710 -7.74 -5.73 -2.38
N PRO A 711 -8.36 -4.76 -1.69
CA PRO A 711 -9.44 -3.98 -2.27
C PRO A 711 -9.02 -3.34 -3.60
N ILE A 712 -9.92 -3.38 -4.58
CA ILE A 712 -9.72 -2.79 -5.92
C ILE A 712 -10.48 -1.48 -5.98
N LYS A 713 -9.85 -0.43 -6.55
CA LYS A 713 -10.47 0.88 -6.69
C LYS A 713 -11.33 0.96 -7.95
N PHE A 714 -12.40 1.74 -7.90
CA PHE A 714 -13.34 1.85 -9.01
C PHE A 714 -12.69 2.46 -10.26
N TRP A 715 -11.81 3.45 -10.11
CA TRP A 715 -11.08 4.02 -11.26
C TRP A 715 -10.22 2.99 -11.99
N GLU A 716 -9.68 1.99 -11.28
CA GLU A 716 -8.92 0.88 -11.89
C GLU A 716 -9.86 0.02 -12.75
N CYS A 717 -11.08 -0.24 -12.25
CA CYS A 717 -12.12 -0.97 -12.97
C CYS A 717 -12.64 -0.20 -14.19
N CYS A 718 -12.77 1.14 -14.14
CA CYS A 718 -13.18 1.94 -15.30
C CYS A 718 -12.19 1.78 -16.46
N ILE A 719 -10.88 1.88 -16.19
CA ILE A 719 -9.84 1.68 -17.21
C ILE A 719 -9.83 0.23 -17.70
N ALA A 720 -9.87 -0.73 -16.77
CA ALA A 720 -9.83 -2.15 -17.11
C ALA A 720 -11.03 -2.58 -17.96
N SER A 721 -12.23 -2.10 -17.63
CA SER A 721 -13.44 -2.35 -18.42
C SER A 721 -13.32 -1.74 -19.81
N ALA A 722 -12.86 -0.50 -19.93
CA ALA A 722 -12.67 0.12 -21.25
C ALA A 722 -11.66 -0.67 -22.09
N PHE A 723 -10.56 -1.14 -21.49
CA PHE A 723 -9.53 -1.90 -22.20
C PHE A 723 -10.00 -3.29 -22.62
N GLU A 724 -10.80 -3.97 -21.80
CA GLU A 724 -11.43 -5.25 -22.17
C GLU A 724 -12.42 -5.06 -23.33
N GLU A 725 -13.18 -3.95 -23.37
CA GLU A 725 -14.05 -3.64 -24.52
C GLU A 725 -13.25 -3.25 -25.79
N PHE A 726 -12.14 -2.53 -25.64
CA PHE A 726 -11.22 -2.27 -26.76
C PHE A 726 -10.62 -3.56 -27.32
N GLN A 727 -10.35 -4.55 -26.46
CA GLN A 727 -9.86 -5.87 -26.87
C GLN A 727 -10.90 -6.63 -27.69
N LYS A 728 -12.17 -6.57 -27.29
CA LYS A 728 -13.29 -7.24 -27.97
C LYS A 728 -13.68 -6.59 -29.30
N PHE A 729 -13.27 -5.35 -29.56
CA PHE A 729 -13.64 -4.62 -30.77
C PHE A 729 -13.23 -5.38 -32.05
N ASN A 730 -14.21 -5.73 -32.88
CA ASN A 730 -13.99 -6.36 -34.18
C ASN A 730 -14.70 -5.59 -35.31
N PRO A 731 -13.95 -4.93 -36.22
CA PRO A 731 -14.51 -4.19 -37.34
C PRO A 731 -14.96 -5.09 -38.50
N GLU A 732 -14.68 -6.40 -38.50
CA GLU A 732 -15.12 -7.30 -39.59
C GLU A 732 -16.65 -7.41 -39.72
N ASN A 733 -17.40 -7.03 -38.68
CA ASN A 733 -18.85 -6.90 -38.71
C ASN A 733 -19.34 -5.58 -39.35
N LEU A 734 -18.42 -4.72 -39.81
CA LEU A 734 -18.69 -3.38 -40.33
C LEU A 734 -18.14 -3.31 -41.76
N ASN A 735 -18.94 -2.79 -42.69
CA ASN A 735 -18.54 -2.65 -44.10
C ASN A 735 -17.22 -1.87 -44.22
N ARG A 736 -16.36 -2.22 -45.20
CA ARG A 736 -15.13 -1.46 -45.51
C ARG A 736 -15.49 -0.08 -46.06
N SER A 737 -15.74 0.86 -45.18
CA SER A 737 -15.95 2.29 -45.47
C SER A 737 -14.90 3.14 -44.74
N GLU A 738 -14.62 4.33 -45.28
CA GLU A 738 -13.72 5.32 -44.65
C GLU A 738 -14.24 5.78 -43.28
N VAL A 739 -15.55 5.67 -43.05
CA VAL A 739 -16.24 5.99 -41.80
C VAL A 739 -16.97 4.76 -41.28
N ILE A 740 -16.85 4.47 -39.98
CA ILE A 740 -17.50 3.35 -39.30
C ILE A 740 -18.40 3.87 -38.18
N GLU A 741 -19.67 3.49 -38.19
CA GLU A 741 -20.57 3.74 -37.05
C GLU A 741 -20.27 2.75 -35.92
N THR A 742 -20.06 3.24 -34.70
CA THR A 742 -19.75 2.37 -33.55
C THR A 742 -20.26 2.93 -32.24
N ASN A 743 -20.72 2.04 -31.37
CA ASN A 743 -21.12 2.36 -30.01
C ASN A 743 -20.12 1.84 -28.99
N ILE A 744 -18.83 1.75 -29.36
CA ILE A 744 -17.77 1.28 -28.45
C ILE A 744 -17.91 1.92 -27.05
N LEU A 745 -17.79 1.09 -26.00
CA LEU A 745 -18.02 1.42 -24.59
C LEU A 745 -19.49 1.62 -24.15
N TYR A 746 -20.44 1.72 -25.07
CA TYR A 746 -21.86 1.91 -24.80
C TYR A 746 -22.71 0.80 -25.43
N ASP A 747 -23.90 0.56 -24.87
CA ASP A 747 -24.84 -0.45 -25.38
C ASP A 747 -24.23 -1.86 -25.51
N ILE A 748 -23.35 -2.22 -24.58
CA ILE A 748 -22.74 -3.54 -24.43
C ILE A 748 -23.86 -4.54 -24.09
N MET A 749 -24.01 -5.58 -24.90
CA MET A 749 -25.03 -6.59 -24.71
C MET A 749 -24.55 -7.64 -23.71
N GLU A 750 -25.28 -7.78 -22.61
CA GLU A 750 -25.09 -8.86 -21.64
C GLU A 750 -26.26 -9.84 -21.72
N GLU A 751 -25.94 -11.11 -21.92
CA GLU A 751 -26.89 -12.22 -21.90
C GLU A 751 -27.24 -12.60 -20.46
N TYR A 752 -28.54 -12.76 -20.18
CA TYR A 752 -29.01 -13.35 -18.93
C TYR A 752 -30.19 -14.29 -19.17
N GLU A 753 -30.34 -15.28 -18.30
CA GLU A 753 -31.51 -16.17 -18.30
C GLU A 753 -32.65 -15.51 -17.53
N GLU A 754 -33.82 -15.42 -18.15
CA GLU A 754 -35.07 -15.06 -17.48
C GLU A 754 -36.09 -16.20 -17.60
N GLU A 755 -37.02 -16.28 -16.66
CA GLU A 755 -38.12 -17.25 -16.69
C GLU A 755 -39.37 -16.53 -17.18
N ILE A 756 -39.87 -16.92 -18.36
CA ILE A 756 -41.10 -16.42 -18.97
C ILE A 756 -42.18 -17.48 -18.82
N TYR A 757 -43.39 -17.06 -18.43
CA TYR A 757 -44.55 -17.93 -18.39
C TYR A 757 -45.00 -18.32 -19.79
N ASP A 758 -45.00 -19.63 -20.09
CA ASP A 758 -45.50 -20.19 -21.35
C ASP A 758 -47.01 -20.47 -21.21
N GLU A 759 -47.84 -19.63 -21.82
CA GLU A 759 -49.31 -19.76 -21.77
C GLU A 759 -49.82 -21.05 -22.43
N GLU A 760 -49.10 -21.63 -23.39
CA GLU A 760 -49.52 -22.86 -24.08
C GLU A 760 -49.27 -24.11 -23.23
N ASN A 761 -48.18 -24.11 -22.45
CA ASN A 761 -47.76 -25.26 -21.64
C ASN A 761 -48.06 -25.10 -20.14
N ASN A 762 -48.53 -23.92 -19.72
CA ASN A 762 -48.85 -23.59 -18.33
C ASN A 762 -47.67 -23.80 -17.36
N ASP A 763 -46.45 -23.46 -17.81
CA ASP A 763 -45.18 -23.67 -17.10
C ASP A 763 -44.20 -22.50 -17.34
N MET A 764 -43.17 -22.37 -16.49
CA MET A 764 -42.11 -21.37 -16.65
C MET A 764 -41.04 -21.89 -17.63
N LYS A 765 -40.80 -21.13 -18.71
CA LYS A 765 -39.77 -21.42 -19.70
C LYS A 765 -38.60 -20.46 -19.54
N LYS A 766 -37.39 -21.01 -19.48
CA LYS A 766 -36.16 -20.22 -19.55
C LYS A 766 -35.99 -19.62 -20.95
N SER A 767 -35.94 -18.30 -21.05
CA SER A 767 -35.55 -17.56 -22.25
C SER A 767 -34.22 -16.83 -22.00
N ILE A 768 -33.54 -16.51 -23.10
CA ILE A 768 -32.35 -15.66 -23.06
C ILE A 768 -32.80 -14.24 -23.36
N ALA A 769 -32.59 -13.35 -22.41
CA ALA A 769 -32.80 -11.91 -22.59
C ALA A 769 -31.46 -11.17 -22.62
N TYR A 770 -31.51 -9.93 -23.14
CA TYR A 770 -30.33 -9.09 -23.30
C TYR A 770 -30.53 -7.77 -22.56
N ASN A 771 -29.56 -7.40 -21.73
CA ASN A 771 -29.51 -6.09 -21.12
C ASN A 771 -28.45 -5.22 -21.79
N LYS A 772 -28.76 -3.94 -22.04
CA LYS A 772 -27.80 -2.97 -22.58
C LYS A 772 -27.10 -2.27 -21.41
N LYS A 773 -25.83 -2.59 -21.22
CA LYS A 773 -24.95 -1.93 -20.24
C LYS A 773 -24.03 -0.92 -20.91
N ASP A 774 -23.57 0.07 -20.17
CA ASP A 774 -22.35 0.78 -20.53
C ASP A 774 -21.14 0.19 -19.81
N TYR A 775 -19.93 0.55 -20.26
CA TYR A 775 -18.71 0.02 -19.66
C TYR A 775 -18.52 0.45 -18.18
N LEU A 776 -19.18 1.49 -17.68
CA LEU A 776 -19.13 1.83 -16.25
C LEU A 776 -20.01 0.89 -15.42
N ASP A 777 -21.06 0.33 -16.01
CA ASP A 777 -21.83 -0.76 -15.38
C ASP A 777 -20.94 -2.00 -15.23
N VAL A 778 -20.25 -2.37 -16.32
CA VAL A 778 -19.28 -3.48 -16.31
C VAL A 778 -18.14 -3.22 -15.32
N ALA A 779 -17.63 -1.97 -15.26
CA ALA A 779 -16.65 -1.58 -14.26
C ALA A 779 -17.16 -1.75 -12.83
N PHE A 780 -18.44 -1.47 -12.57
CA PHE A 780 -19.04 -1.67 -11.25
C PHE A 780 -19.19 -3.15 -10.90
N ASP A 781 -19.53 -3.99 -11.88
CA ASP A 781 -19.56 -5.44 -11.71
C ASP A 781 -18.17 -6.01 -11.38
N LEU A 782 -17.13 -5.53 -12.08
CA LEU A 782 -15.74 -5.85 -11.79
C LEU A 782 -15.34 -5.40 -10.38
N TYR A 783 -15.75 -4.19 -9.97
CA TYR A 783 -15.51 -3.68 -8.63
C TYR A 783 -16.18 -4.56 -7.57
N CYS A 784 -17.43 -4.97 -7.77
CA CYS A 784 -18.15 -5.84 -6.86
C CYS A 784 -17.50 -7.22 -6.75
N LEU A 785 -17.12 -7.82 -7.88
CA LEU A 785 -16.44 -9.10 -7.91
C LEU A 785 -15.10 -9.03 -7.16
N GLY A 786 -14.29 -8.02 -7.49
CA GLY A 786 -12.97 -7.76 -6.91
C GLY A 786 -12.99 -7.41 -5.42
N ASN A 787 -14.10 -6.88 -4.91
CA ASN A 787 -14.25 -6.48 -3.52
C ASN A 787 -15.16 -7.41 -2.70
N SER A 788 -15.66 -8.50 -3.27
CA SER A 788 -16.59 -9.43 -2.60
C SER A 788 -16.05 -10.06 -1.31
N LYS A 789 -14.73 -10.23 -1.21
CA LYS A 789 -14.01 -10.67 0.02
C LYS A 789 -13.60 -9.54 0.95
N HIS A 790 -13.62 -8.30 0.44
CA HIS A 790 -13.13 -7.12 1.14
C HIS A 790 -14.27 -6.29 1.75
N ARG A 791 -15.50 -6.46 1.25
CA ARG A 791 -16.69 -5.69 1.66
C ARG A 791 -17.91 -6.60 1.79
N PRO A 792 -18.83 -6.30 2.72
CA PRO A 792 -20.06 -7.07 2.85
C PRO A 792 -20.87 -7.05 1.55
N SER A 793 -21.45 -8.19 1.18
CA SER A 793 -22.26 -8.30 -0.04
C SER A 793 -23.44 -7.32 -0.07
N HIS A 794 -24.04 -7.02 1.08
CA HIS A 794 -25.13 -6.06 1.19
C HIS A 794 -24.68 -4.61 0.97
N GLU A 795 -23.39 -4.27 1.07
CA GLU A 795 -22.85 -2.95 0.73
C GLU A 795 -22.54 -2.83 -0.77
N LEU A 796 -22.27 -3.95 -1.45
CA LEU A 796 -21.96 -4.03 -2.89
C LEU A 796 -23.25 -4.04 -3.71
N ASN A 797 -23.95 -2.90 -3.70
CA ASN A 797 -25.28 -2.77 -4.26
C ASN A 797 -25.44 -1.49 -5.12
N GLN A 798 -26.65 -1.29 -5.65
CA GLN A 798 -26.97 -0.11 -6.46
C GLN A 798 -26.80 1.22 -5.71
N ASN A 799 -26.96 1.27 -4.38
CA ASN A 799 -26.70 2.49 -3.61
C ASN A 799 -25.22 2.86 -3.63
N LEU A 800 -24.32 1.87 -3.50
CA LEU A 800 -22.88 2.10 -3.65
C LEU A 800 -22.52 2.55 -5.07
N LYS A 801 -23.12 1.93 -6.09
CA LYS A 801 -22.97 2.38 -7.48
C LYS A 801 -23.36 3.86 -7.63
N ASN A 802 -24.52 4.23 -7.06
CA ASN A 802 -25.02 5.61 -7.10
C ASN A 802 -24.12 6.60 -6.34
N GLN A 803 -23.29 6.15 -5.39
CA GLN A 803 -22.24 6.98 -4.80
C GLN A 803 -21.09 7.21 -5.78
N PHE A 804 -20.79 6.23 -6.64
CA PHE A 804 -19.77 6.41 -7.68
C PHE A 804 -20.25 7.30 -8.82
N TYR A 805 -21.41 6.97 -9.38
CA TYR A 805 -22.09 7.74 -10.41
C TYR A 805 -23.55 7.31 -10.55
N THR A 806 -24.38 8.23 -11.01
CA THR A 806 -25.69 7.91 -11.60
C THR A 806 -25.74 8.38 -13.04
N LEU A 807 -26.29 7.59 -13.94
CA LEU A 807 -26.48 7.93 -15.35
C LEU A 807 -27.98 8.02 -15.68
N GLN A 808 -28.38 9.13 -16.29
CA GLN A 808 -29.68 9.31 -16.91
C GLN A 808 -29.50 9.58 -18.41
N ARG A 809 -30.15 8.76 -19.24
CA ARG A 809 -30.14 8.91 -20.71
C ARG A 809 -31.34 9.76 -21.14
N ILE A 810 -31.07 10.87 -21.82
CA ILE A 810 -32.08 11.79 -22.35
C ILE A 810 -32.01 11.72 -23.87
N TYR A 811 -33.03 11.12 -24.48
CA TYR A 811 -33.15 10.98 -25.93
C TYR A 811 -33.69 12.29 -26.53
N GLY A 812 -33.11 12.69 -27.66
CA GLY A 812 -33.64 13.81 -28.46
C GLY A 812 -34.95 13.44 -29.17
N SER A 813 -35.62 14.45 -29.75
CA SER A 813 -36.78 14.25 -30.63
C SER A 813 -36.44 13.55 -31.95
N GLU A 814 -35.16 13.49 -32.31
CA GLU A 814 -34.59 12.75 -33.45
C GLU A 814 -33.67 11.65 -32.90
N GLU A 815 -33.71 10.44 -33.48
CA GLU A 815 -32.92 9.27 -33.04
C GLU A 815 -31.39 9.44 -33.19
N ASP A 816 -30.92 10.59 -33.70
CA ASP A 816 -29.51 10.86 -34.01
C ASP A 816 -28.72 11.53 -32.87
N PHE A 817 -29.35 11.88 -31.74
CA PHE A 817 -28.68 12.56 -30.63
C PHE A 817 -29.06 12.00 -29.25
N LEU A 818 -28.05 11.72 -28.43
CA LEU A 818 -28.18 11.22 -27.06
C LEU A 818 -27.45 12.14 -26.08
N LEU A 819 -28.14 12.54 -25.01
CA LEU A 819 -27.59 13.31 -23.91
C LEU A 819 -27.51 12.46 -22.65
N ASN A 820 -26.29 12.17 -22.20
CA ASN A 820 -26.03 11.40 -20.98
C ASN A 820 -25.80 12.36 -19.82
N LYS A 821 -26.72 12.38 -18.84
CA LYS A 821 -26.54 13.14 -17.60
C LYS A 821 -25.87 12.25 -16.55
N PHE A 822 -24.62 12.55 -16.23
CA PHE A 822 -23.89 11.92 -15.15
C PHE A 822 -23.98 12.78 -13.89
N THR A 823 -24.20 12.17 -12.72
CA THR A 823 -24.10 12.86 -11.42
C THR A 823 -23.08 12.14 -10.54
N ILE A 824 -22.08 12.88 -10.06
CA ILE A 824 -20.94 12.38 -9.28
C ILE A 824 -20.70 13.33 -8.10
N ASN A 825 -20.46 12.77 -6.91
CA ASN A 825 -20.15 13.51 -5.68
C ASN A 825 -21.05 14.75 -5.46
N LYS A 826 -22.38 14.56 -5.52
CA LYS A 826 -23.35 15.65 -5.46
C LYS A 826 -23.41 16.36 -4.09
N ASP A 827 -22.99 15.68 -3.03
CA ASP A 827 -23.15 16.14 -1.65
C ASP A 827 -22.07 17.16 -1.26
N GLU A 828 -20.87 17.07 -1.83
CA GLU A 828 -19.78 18.03 -1.62
C GLU A 828 -19.83 19.16 -2.66
N LYS A 829 -20.46 20.30 -2.35
CA LYS A 829 -20.62 21.40 -3.31
C LYS A 829 -19.36 22.25 -3.48
N LEU A 830 -18.98 22.52 -4.73
CA LEU A 830 -18.01 23.55 -5.12
C LEU A 830 -18.74 24.80 -5.60
N LEU A 831 -18.50 25.93 -4.93
CA LEU A 831 -19.16 27.21 -5.25
C LEU A 831 -18.34 28.07 -6.22
N ASN A 832 -17.04 28.21 -5.93
CA ASN A 832 -16.13 29.06 -6.68
C ASN A 832 -14.89 28.28 -7.15
N PRO A 833 -15.06 27.30 -8.06
CA PRO A 833 -13.98 26.40 -8.44
C PRO A 833 -12.84 27.15 -9.15
N ARG A 834 -11.60 26.78 -8.80
CA ARG A 834 -10.37 27.19 -9.44
C ARG A 834 -10.02 26.18 -10.53
N ILE A 835 -9.89 26.69 -11.75
CA ILE A 835 -9.67 25.93 -12.96
C ILE A 835 -8.27 26.22 -13.47
N ALA A 836 -7.40 25.22 -13.40
CA ALA A 836 -6.09 25.20 -14.01
C ALA A 836 -6.20 24.83 -15.49
N LEU A 837 -5.75 25.73 -16.37
CA LEU A 837 -5.62 25.47 -17.81
C LEU A 837 -4.16 25.19 -18.12
N ALA A 838 -3.87 24.00 -18.66
CA ALA A 838 -2.53 23.64 -19.10
C ALA A 838 -2.23 24.29 -20.45
N ASN A 839 -1.41 25.33 -20.44
CA ASN A 839 -0.87 25.92 -21.67
C ASN A 839 0.40 25.17 -22.05
N THR A 840 0.24 24.21 -22.96
CA THR A 840 1.30 23.29 -23.37
C THR A 840 1.21 22.94 -24.85
N ASP A 841 2.35 22.70 -25.48
CA ASP A 841 2.40 22.36 -26.90
C ASP A 841 1.99 20.90 -27.17
N VAL A 842 1.19 20.71 -28.21
CA VAL A 842 0.77 19.43 -28.77
C VAL A 842 1.44 19.27 -30.14
N LEU A 843 2.40 18.35 -30.19
CA LEU A 843 3.19 18.08 -31.40
C LEU A 843 2.42 17.15 -32.33
N GLU A 844 2.31 17.54 -33.60
CA GLU A 844 1.67 16.76 -34.66
C GLU A 844 2.33 15.39 -34.85
N GLU A 845 3.66 15.33 -34.74
CA GLU A 845 4.44 14.09 -34.82
C GLU A 845 4.00 13.05 -33.78
N ASN A 846 3.59 13.49 -32.58
CA ASN A 846 3.10 12.57 -31.55
C ASN A 846 1.71 12.01 -31.91
N ILE A 847 0.87 12.82 -32.56
CA ILE A 847 -0.45 12.41 -33.03
C ILE A 847 -0.29 11.36 -34.14
N GLU A 848 0.54 11.64 -35.14
CA GLU A 848 0.83 10.71 -36.23
C GLU A 848 1.43 9.40 -35.71
N ALA A 849 2.40 9.49 -34.79
CA ALA A 849 2.99 8.31 -34.17
C ALA A 849 1.94 7.48 -33.41
N SER A 850 0.95 8.10 -32.77
CA SER A 850 -0.13 7.41 -32.06
C SER A 850 -1.14 6.74 -33.01
N ILE A 851 -1.47 7.40 -34.13
CA ILE A 851 -2.29 6.80 -35.20
C ILE A 851 -1.60 5.53 -35.75
N LEU A 852 -0.28 5.50 -35.78
CA LEU A 852 0.52 4.34 -36.18
C LEU A 852 0.85 3.37 -35.03
N ASP A 853 0.12 3.46 -33.90
CA ASP A 853 0.29 2.61 -32.70
C ASP A 853 1.70 2.66 -32.08
N SER A 854 2.40 3.77 -32.28
CA SER A 854 3.78 4.02 -31.84
C SER A 854 3.93 5.32 -31.03
N PRO A 855 3.10 5.58 -30.00
CA PRO A 855 3.09 6.85 -29.27
C PRO A 855 4.43 7.18 -28.63
N VAL A 856 4.79 8.47 -28.68
CA VAL A 856 6.07 8.99 -28.17
C VAL A 856 6.01 9.17 -26.65
N LEU A 857 6.83 8.39 -25.93
CA LEU A 857 6.98 8.42 -24.47
C LEU A 857 8.41 8.79 -24.07
N SER A 858 8.92 9.90 -24.59
CA SER A 858 10.24 10.42 -24.22
C SER A 858 10.24 10.90 -22.76
N ASN A 859 11.42 10.87 -22.11
CA ASN A 859 11.54 11.33 -20.72
C ASN A 859 11.23 12.82 -20.61
N GLU A 860 11.65 13.63 -21.58
CA GLU A 860 11.28 15.04 -21.66
C GLU A 860 9.77 15.24 -21.56
N ARG A 861 8.97 14.46 -22.30
CA ARG A 861 7.52 14.52 -22.28
C ARG A 861 6.93 14.11 -20.93
N ILE A 862 7.45 13.05 -20.31
CA ILE A 862 7.01 12.58 -18.98
C ILE A 862 7.35 13.62 -17.90
N ASN A 863 8.53 14.24 -17.98
CA ASN A 863 8.97 15.28 -17.04
C ASN A 863 8.10 16.54 -17.20
N LYS A 864 7.81 16.92 -18.44
CA LYS A 864 6.90 18.01 -18.78
C LYS A 864 5.51 17.78 -18.18
N LEU A 865 4.93 16.59 -18.34
CA LEU A 865 3.66 16.24 -17.70
C LEU A 865 3.75 16.32 -16.17
N SER A 866 4.79 15.74 -15.57
CA SER A 866 4.96 15.74 -14.11
C SER A 866 5.05 17.16 -13.53
N LYS A 867 5.77 18.06 -14.22
CA LYS A 867 5.84 19.49 -13.86
C LYS A 867 4.48 20.18 -13.91
N ILE A 868 3.66 19.90 -14.94
CA ILE A 868 2.31 20.44 -15.04
C ILE A 868 1.47 19.93 -13.86
N LEU A 869 1.45 18.62 -13.60
CA LEU A 869 0.68 18.03 -12.49
C LEU A 869 1.10 18.62 -11.13
N SER A 870 2.40 18.78 -10.89
CA SER A 870 2.93 19.42 -9.67
C SER A 870 2.45 20.86 -9.49
N LYS A 871 2.55 21.67 -10.55
CA LYS A 871 2.08 23.06 -10.53
C LYS A 871 0.58 23.14 -10.26
N ALA A 872 -0.22 22.23 -10.82
CA ALA A 872 -1.67 22.18 -10.59
C ALA A 872 -1.96 21.95 -9.10
N ARG A 873 -1.30 20.96 -8.51
CA ARG A 873 -1.42 20.64 -7.09
C ARG A 873 -1.00 21.80 -6.20
N LYS A 874 0.19 22.39 -6.44
CA LYS A 874 0.71 23.54 -5.66
C LYS A 874 -0.16 24.79 -5.77
N SER A 875 -1.02 24.86 -6.79
CA SER A 875 -1.94 25.97 -7.01
C SER A 875 -3.33 25.79 -6.39
N ASP A 876 -3.56 24.69 -5.65
CA ASP A 876 -4.85 24.28 -5.10
C ASP A 876 -5.99 24.33 -6.14
N ALA A 877 -5.71 23.90 -7.37
CA ALA A 877 -6.71 23.84 -8.42
C ALA A 877 -7.65 22.65 -8.19
N GLU A 878 -8.97 22.86 -8.28
CA GLU A 878 -9.95 21.78 -8.22
C GLU A 878 -10.15 21.10 -9.58
N LEU A 879 -9.92 21.83 -10.68
CA LEU A 879 -10.05 21.32 -12.05
C LEU A 879 -8.75 21.57 -12.82
N LEU A 880 -8.28 20.58 -13.59
CA LEU A 880 -7.13 20.68 -14.49
C LEU A 880 -7.53 20.25 -15.90
N LEU A 881 -7.36 21.15 -16.86
CA LEU A 881 -7.80 20.97 -18.24
C LEU A 881 -6.60 20.96 -19.19
N PHE A 882 -6.52 19.93 -20.04
CA PHE A 882 -5.49 19.77 -21.06
C PHE A 882 -6.04 19.96 -22.48
N PRO A 883 -5.19 20.32 -23.46
CA PRO A 883 -5.58 20.39 -24.86
C PRO A 883 -6.04 19.04 -25.45
N GLU A 884 -6.60 19.09 -26.66
CA GLU A 884 -6.87 17.90 -27.47
C GLU A 884 -5.57 17.16 -27.86
N ASN A 885 -5.64 15.82 -27.99
CA ASN A 885 -4.51 14.97 -28.41
C ASN A 885 -3.21 15.16 -27.60
N PHE A 886 -3.30 15.62 -26.34
CA PHE A 886 -2.12 15.84 -25.51
C PHE A 886 -1.66 14.58 -24.77
N MET A 887 -2.60 13.76 -24.28
CA MET A 887 -2.29 12.66 -23.36
C MET A 887 -2.14 11.32 -24.10
N PRO A 888 -0.98 10.66 -24.04
CA PRO A 888 -0.85 9.29 -24.54
C PRO A 888 -1.75 8.34 -23.76
N MET A 889 -2.45 7.44 -24.46
CA MET A 889 -3.27 6.38 -23.84
C MET A 889 -2.48 5.58 -22.80
N ARG A 890 -1.18 5.39 -23.04
CA ARG A 890 -0.24 4.68 -22.16
C ARG A 890 0.05 5.37 -20.82
N LEU A 891 -0.29 6.65 -20.65
CA LEU A 891 -0.06 7.42 -19.42
C LEU A 891 -1.34 7.68 -18.60
N ILE A 892 -2.50 7.18 -19.06
CA ILE A 892 -3.79 7.39 -18.37
C ILE A 892 -3.77 6.84 -16.94
N SER A 893 -3.07 5.73 -16.69
CA SER A 893 -2.94 5.16 -15.34
C SER A 893 -2.27 6.14 -14.37
N SER A 894 -1.25 6.87 -14.83
CA SER A 894 -0.56 7.89 -14.05
C SER A 894 -1.46 9.08 -13.76
N LEU A 895 -2.29 9.48 -14.73
CA LEU A 895 -3.24 10.57 -14.60
C LEU A 895 -4.40 10.23 -13.65
N GLY A 896 -4.96 9.02 -13.76
CA GLY A 896 -6.01 8.52 -12.87
C GLY A 896 -5.56 8.43 -11.42
N ARG A 897 -4.32 7.94 -11.21
CA ARG A 897 -3.69 7.91 -9.88
C ARG A 897 -3.49 9.32 -9.32
N PHE A 898 -2.92 10.24 -10.11
CA PHE A 898 -2.72 11.63 -9.69
C PHE A 898 -4.05 12.31 -9.30
N SER A 899 -5.08 12.19 -10.14
CA SER A 899 -6.40 12.77 -9.87
C SER A 899 -7.01 12.22 -8.59
N THR A 900 -6.97 10.89 -8.41
CA THR A 900 -7.50 10.22 -7.23
C THR A 900 -6.77 10.64 -5.95
N ASP A 901 -5.44 10.65 -5.98
CA ASP A 901 -4.64 10.92 -4.77
C ASP A 901 -4.74 12.39 -4.34
N ASN A 902 -4.84 13.32 -5.30
CA ASN A 902 -4.89 14.77 -5.04
C ASN A 902 -6.31 15.35 -5.04
N GLN A 903 -7.33 14.56 -5.38
CA GLN A 903 -8.73 15.00 -5.52
C GLN A 903 -8.91 16.19 -6.50
N ILE A 904 -8.17 16.16 -7.61
CA ILE A 904 -8.23 17.17 -8.68
C ILE A 904 -8.95 16.57 -9.90
N MET A 905 -10.04 17.19 -10.35
CA MET A 905 -10.77 16.78 -11.55
C MET A 905 -9.92 17.04 -12.79
N ILE A 906 -9.84 16.07 -13.71
CA ILE A 906 -9.03 16.21 -14.92
C ILE A 906 -9.89 16.00 -16.16
N VAL A 907 -9.75 16.88 -17.15
CA VAL A 907 -10.25 16.66 -18.51
C VAL A 907 -9.09 16.76 -19.49
N SER A 908 -8.94 15.76 -20.36
CA SER A 908 -7.87 15.73 -21.36
C SER A 908 -8.33 15.10 -22.65
N GLY A 909 -7.81 15.58 -23.77
CA GLY A 909 -7.82 14.80 -25.00
C GLY A 909 -6.80 13.68 -24.91
N ILE A 910 -7.20 12.48 -25.30
CA ILE A 910 -6.29 11.35 -25.44
C ILE A 910 -5.80 11.31 -26.89
N GLU A 911 -4.52 11.02 -27.09
CA GLU A 911 -3.99 10.70 -28.41
C GLU A 911 -4.74 9.53 -29.04
N HIS A 912 -4.67 9.45 -30.36
CA HIS A 912 -5.39 8.45 -31.12
C HIS A 912 -5.04 7.03 -30.65
N LEU A 913 -6.08 6.20 -30.49
CA LEU A 913 -5.94 4.77 -30.23
C LEU A 913 -6.33 4.01 -31.49
N THR A 914 -5.37 3.33 -32.12
CA THR A 914 -5.63 2.50 -33.30
C THR A 914 -5.89 1.05 -32.90
N LEU A 915 -7.09 0.56 -33.22
CA LEU A 915 -7.48 -0.84 -33.02
C LEU A 915 -7.73 -1.47 -34.39
N LYS A 916 -6.89 -2.45 -34.75
CA LYS A 916 -6.92 -3.10 -36.08
C LYS A 916 -6.82 -2.03 -37.19
N ASN A 917 -7.90 -1.76 -37.93
CA ASN A 917 -7.92 -0.79 -39.04
C ASN A 917 -8.76 0.45 -38.73
N THR A 918 -8.94 0.81 -37.45
CA THR A 918 -9.79 1.93 -37.02
C THR A 918 -9.05 2.78 -35.99
N SER A 919 -9.04 4.11 -36.18
CA SER A 919 -8.32 5.05 -35.30
C SER A 919 -9.28 5.92 -34.51
N PHE A 920 -9.32 5.71 -33.19
CA PHE A 920 -10.27 6.36 -32.28
C PHE A 920 -9.65 7.59 -31.62
N ASN A 921 -10.43 8.67 -31.48
CA ASN A 921 -10.06 9.86 -30.73
C ASN A 921 -11.02 10.03 -29.55
N PHE A 922 -10.52 9.82 -28.34
CA PHE A 922 -11.29 9.86 -27.10
C PHE A 922 -10.96 11.10 -26.28
N VAL A 923 -11.99 11.65 -25.63
CA VAL A 923 -11.81 12.56 -24.49
C VAL A 923 -12.03 11.79 -23.20
N ILE A 924 -11.26 12.14 -22.16
CA ILE A 924 -11.37 11.56 -20.83
C ILE A 924 -11.71 12.62 -19.79
N SER A 925 -12.67 12.31 -18.93
CA SER A 925 -12.99 13.07 -17.72
C SER A 925 -12.76 12.20 -16.49
N ILE A 926 -11.83 12.58 -15.62
CA ILE A 926 -11.51 11.89 -14.37
C ILE A 926 -12.10 12.70 -13.22
N LEU A 927 -13.05 12.10 -12.52
CA LEU A 927 -13.88 12.75 -11.50
C LEU A 927 -13.57 12.13 -10.13
N PRO A 928 -12.64 12.69 -9.36
CA PRO A 928 -12.23 12.12 -8.09
C PRO A 928 -13.25 12.37 -6.99
N GLN A 929 -13.34 11.45 -6.05
CA GLN A 929 -14.27 11.52 -4.93
C GLN A 929 -13.80 10.65 -3.76
N LYS A 930 -14.44 10.84 -2.60
CA LYS A 930 -14.22 10.03 -1.40
C LYS A 930 -15.42 9.12 -1.17
N ILE A 931 -15.21 7.81 -1.31
CA ILE A 931 -16.24 6.81 -1.03
C ILE A 931 -15.91 6.13 0.29
N ASN A 932 -16.76 6.30 1.30
CA ASN A 932 -16.53 5.81 2.67
C ASN A 932 -15.14 6.21 3.23
N GLY A 933 -14.70 7.44 2.95
CA GLY A 933 -13.39 7.95 3.39
C GLY A 933 -12.18 7.52 2.55
N ILE A 934 -12.38 6.72 1.49
CA ILE A 934 -11.32 6.26 0.60
C ILE A 934 -11.31 7.12 -0.67
N ASN A 935 -10.14 7.66 -1.03
CA ASN A 935 -9.94 8.36 -2.30
C ASN A 935 -10.07 7.38 -3.48
N ASP A 936 -11.03 7.65 -4.35
CA ASP A 936 -11.32 6.92 -5.60
C ASP A 936 -11.72 7.92 -6.72
N ALA A 937 -12.06 7.45 -7.91
CA ALA A 937 -12.55 8.29 -9.00
C ALA A 937 -13.48 7.54 -9.97
N THR A 938 -14.35 8.29 -10.64
CA THR A 938 -15.09 7.81 -11.82
C THR A 938 -14.39 8.33 -13.07
N ILE A 939 -14.05 7.44 -14.00
CA ILE A 939 -13.36 7.82 -15.25
C ILE A 939 -14.32 7.66 -16.41
N ILE A 940 -14.61 8.75 -17.11
CA ILE A 940 -15.50 8.78 -18.27
C ILE A 940 -14.69 8.90 -19.57
N PHE A 941 -14.76 7.89 -20.43
CA PHE A 941 -14.29 7.92 -21.81
C PHE A 941 -15.45 8.25 -22.77
N ARG A 942 -15.22 9.19 -23.68
CA ARG A 942 -16.19 9.54 -24.73
C ARG A 942 -15.51 9.64 -26.08
N LEU A 943 -16.04 8.91 -27.05
CA LEU A 943 -15.60 9.00 -28.44
C LEU A 943 -16.03 10.34 -29.04
N LYS A 944 -15.15 10.96 -29.82
CA LYS A 944 -15.45 12.19 -30.55
C LYS A 944 -16.60 11.98 -31.54
N ASN A 945 -17.56 12.91 -31.57
CA ASN A 945 -18.70 12.84 -32.48
C ASN A 945 -18.31 13.26 -33.91
N ASN A 946 -17.64 14.41 -34.00
CA ASN A 946 -17.36 15.08 -35.26
C ASN A 946 -15.86 15.29 -35.41
N TYR A 947 -15.22 14.48 -36.25
CA TYR A 947 -13.82 14.66 -36.65
C TYR A 947 -13.70 15.84 -37.62
N SER A 948 -12.59 16.58 -37.56
CA SER A 948 -12.36 17.67 -38.51
C SER A 948 -11.93 17.11 -39.88
N PRO A 949 -12.18 17.82 -41.00
CA PRO A 949 -11.74 17.33 -42.31
C PRO A 949 -10.23 17.05 -42.40
N GLY A 950 -9.40 17.84 -41.71
CA GLY A 950 -7.96 17.63 -41.65
C GLY A 950 -7.57 16.37 -40.86
N GLU A 951 -8.30 16.08 -39.80
CA GLU A 951 -8.09 14.88 -38.96
C GLU A 951 -8.58 13.61 -39.68
N GLU A 952 -9.73 13.65 -40.34
CA GLU A 952 -10.21 12.53 -41.17
C GLU A 952 -9.20 12.23 -42.30
N HIS A 953 -8.67 13.27 -42.95
CA HIS A 953 -7.61 13.11 -43.94
C HIS A 953 -6.33 12.50 -43.32
N LEU A 954 -5.94 12.93 -42.12
CA LEU A 954 -4.79 12.41 -41.38
C LEU A 954 -4.93 10.92 -41.05
N ILE A 955 -6.13 10.45 -40.75
CA ILE A 955 -6.42 9.03 -40.47
C ILE A 955 -6.48 8.23 -41.78
N ASN A 956 -7.25 8.71 -42.76
CA ASN A 956 -7.50 8.02 -44.03
C ASN A 956 -6.24 7.88 -44.89
N LYS A 957 -5.29 8.84 -44.83
CA LYS A 957 -4.00 8.73 -45.55
C LYS A 957 -3.17 7.51 -45.11
N HIS A 958 -3.46 6.96 -43.93
CA HIS A 958 -2.85 5.74 -43.40
C HIS A 958 -3.72 4.49 -43.59
N TYR A 959 -4.76 4.55 -44.43
CA TYR A 959 -5.69 3.44 -44.71
C TYR A 959 -6.48 2.96 -43.48
N LEU A 960 -6.68 3.83 -42.50
CA LEU A 960 -7.46 3.58 -41.30
C LEU A 960 -8.85 4.21 -41.46
N ALA A 961 -9.87 3.59 -40.85
CA ALA A 961 -11.22 4.12 -40.82
C ALA A 961 -11.46 5.05 -39.62
N VAL A 962 -12.36 6.02 -39.81
CA VAL A 962 -12.78 6.99 -38.80
C VAL A 962 -14.03 6.47 -38.08
N PRO A 963 -13.98 6.18 -36.77
CA PRO A 963 -15.14 5.76 -36.00
C PRO A 963 -16.01 6.94 -35.59
N LYS A 964 -17.34 6.86 -35.79
CA LYS A 964 -18.31 7.86 -35.34
C LYS A 964 -19.40 7.22 -34.48
N PRO A 965 -19.79 7.84 -33.35
CA PRO A 965 -20.88 7.35 -32.52
C PRO A 965 -22.24 7.57 -33.21
N LYS A 966 -23.14 6.58 -33.10
CA LYS A 966 -24.54 6.71 -33.53
C LYS A 966 -25.51 6.17 -32.47
N PRO A 967 -26.36 7.02 -31.86
CA PRO A 967 -26.45 8.47 -32.06
C PRO A 967 -25.18 9.24 -31.64
N SER A 968 -25.08 10.51 -32.05
CA SER A 968 -24.09 11.44 -31.47
C SER A 968 -24.33 11.59 -29.96
N ARG A 969 -23.26 11.52 -29.16
CA ARG A 969 -23.32 11.50 -27.69
C ARG A 969 -22.67 12.73 -27.07
N TYR A 970 -23.42 13.44 -26.23
CA TYR A 970 -22.90 14.49 -25.35
C TYR A 970 -23.19 14.16 -23.90
N GLU A 971 -22.36 14.67 -23.01
CA GLU A 971 -22.46 14.45 -21.57
C GLU A 971 -22.79 15.75 -20.86
N ILE A 972 -23.73 15.70 -19.93
CA ILE A 972 -23.88 16.72 -18.88
C ILE A 972 -23.40 16.09 -17.59
N ILE A 973 -22.24 16.53 -17.12
CA ILE A 973 -21.63 16.02 -15.90
C ILE A 973 -21.97 17.02 -14.79
N ASN A 974 -22.77 16.58 -13.82
CA ASN A 974 -22.91 17.24 -12.53
C ASN A 974 -21.87 16.67 -11.57
N TYR A 975 -20.77 17.41 -11.38
CA TYR A 975 -19.73 17.08 -10.42
C TYR A 975 -19.70 18.13 -9.33
N ARG A 976 -19.97 17.75 -8.07
CA ARG A 976 -19.88 18.68 -6.93
C ARG A 976 -20.73 19.96 -7.13
N ASN A 977 -21.92 19.80 -7.71
CA ASN A 977 -22.85 20.89 -8.07
C ASN A 977 -22.34 21.84 -9.17
N ILE A 978 -21.34 21.43 -9.95
CA ILE A 978 -20.91 22.09 -11.20
C ILE A 978 -21.48 21.28 -12.35
N TYR A 979 -22.36 21.88 -13.16
CA TYR A 979 -22.90 21.23 -14.35
C TYR A 979 -22.05 21.64 -15.55
N PHE A 980 -21.39 20.69 -16.17
CA PHE A 980 -20.54 20.98 -17.32
C PHE A 980 -20.68 19.97 -18.45
N SER A 981 -20.25 20.37 -19.64
CA SER A 981 -20.13 19.50 -20.80
C SER A 981 -18.79 19.73 -21.48
N VAL A 982 -18.25 18.69 -22.10
CA VAL A 982 -16.99 18.76 -22.85
C VAL A 982 -17.30 18.71 -24.34
N CYS A 983 -16.91 19.76 -25.08
CA CYS A 983 -16.95 19.81 -26.53
C CYS A 983 -15.54 19.60 -27.08
N TYR A 984 -15.39 18.61 -27.95
CA TYR A 984 -14.08 18.18 -28.44
C TYR A 984 -13.76 18.86 -29.79
N CYS A 985 -13.04 19.99 -29.72
CA CYS A 985 -12.57 20.77 -30.88
C CYS A 985 -13.67 21.06 -31.91
N PHE A 986 -13.67 20.40 -33.07
CA PHE A 986 -14.60 20.64 -34.17
C PHE A 986 -16.08 20.49 -33.78
N GLU A 987 -16.39 19.75 -32.71
CA GLU A 987 -17.73 19.69 -32.11
C GLU A 987 -18.27 21.07 -31.70
N LEU A 988 -17.38 22.00 -31.31
CA LEU A 988 -17.76 23.37 -31.00
C LEU A 988 -18.40 24.07 -32.20
N ALA A 989 -18.05 23.73 -33.45
CA ALA A 989 -18.65 24.37 -34.61
C ALA A 989 -20.11 23.94 -34.87
N ASN A 990 -20.59 22.88 -34.23
CA ASN A 990 -21.96 22.39 -34.43
C ASN A 990 -22.97 23.14 -33.54
N ILE A 991 -23.64 24.13 -34.13
CA ILE A 991 -24.63 24.97 -33.45
C ILE A 991 -25.80 24.13 -32.90
N SER A 992 -26.33 23.19 -33.69
CA SER A 992 -27.47 22.33 -33.30
C SER A 992 -27.15 21.50 -32.04
N HIS A 993 -25.92 20.96 -31.95
CA HIS A 993 -25.52 20.18 -30.78
C HIS A 993 -25.30 21.06 -29.53
N ARG A 994 -24.66 22.24 -29.69
CA ARG A 994 -24.48 23.18 -28.57
C ARG A 994 -25.80 23.69 -28.03
N GLU A 995 -26.76 23.96 -28.92
CA GLU A 995 -28.09 24.47 -28.55
C GLU A 995 -28.82 23.54 -27.58
N LYS A 996 -28.63 22.21 -27.72
CA LYS A 996 -29.17 21.19 -26.80
C LYS A 996 -28.64 21.28 -25.36
N LEU A 997 -27.54 22.02 -25.13
CA LEU A 997 -26.94 22.28 -23.81
C LEU A 997 -27.40 23.61 -23.18
N LYS A 998 -28.11 24.46 -23.92
CA LYS A 998 -28.57 25.78 -23.47
C LYS A 998 -29.32 25.66 -22.15
N SER A 999 -29.01 26.52 -21.17
CA SER A 999 -29.58 26.57 -19.82
C SER A 999 -29.31 25.36 -18.89
N LYS A 1000 -28.73 24.27 -19.40
CA LYS A 1000 -28.49 23.02 -18.64
C LYS A 1000 -27.10 22.91 -18.01
N ILE A 1001 -26.16 23.79 -18.36
CA ILE A 1001 -24.77 23.77 -17.88
C ILE A 1001 -24.34 25.14 -17.34
N ASP A 1002 -23.42 25.13 -16.38
CA ASP A 1002 -22.71 26.30 -15.86
C ASP A 1002 -21.40 26.56 -16.62
N LEU A 1003 -20.76 25.49 -17.10
CA LEU A 1003 -19.45 25.52 -17.72
C LEU A 1003 -19.43 24.65 -18.98
N LEU A 1004 -18.96 25.20 -20.09
CA LEU A 1004 -18.60 24.43 -21.28
C LEU A 1004 -17.08 24.35 -21.38
N ILE A 1005 -16.55 23.14 -21.51
CA ILE A 1005 -15.11 22.89 -21.65
C ILE A 1005 -14.84 22.56 -23.11
N GLY A 1006 -14.14 23.45 -23.81
CA GLY A 1006 -13.63 23.25 -25.15
C GLY A 1006 -12.15 22.86 -25.10
N ILE A 1007 -11.83 21.63 -25.48
CA ILE A 1007 -10.42 21.21 -25.63
C ILE A 1007 -10.09 21.10 -27.11
N GLU A 1008 -8.98 21.71 -27.52
CA GLU A 1008 -8.70 22.01 -28.93
C GLU A 1008 -7.25 21.73 -29.30
N TRP A 1009 -7.07 21.30 -30.55
CA TRP A 1009 -5.81 21.35 -31.27
C TRP A 1009 -6.10 22.06 -32.60
N ASN A 1010 -6.23 23.38 -32.54
CA ASN A 1010 -6.73 24.15 -33.67
C ASN A 1010 -5.90 25.41 -33.97
N LYS A 1011 -5.61 25.61 -35.27
CA LYS A 1011 -4.83 26.73 -35.80
C LYS A 1011 -5.67 27.99 -36.09
N ASP A 1012 -6.97 27.83 -36.36
CA ASP A 1012 -7.87 28.95 -36.67
C ASP A 1012 -8.42 29.57 -35.39
N THR A 1013 -7.55 30.24 -34.64
CA THR A 1013 -7.90 30.86 -33.36
C THR A 1013 -8.94 31.99 -33.49
N PRO A 1014 -8.97 32.83 -34.55
CA PRO A 1014 -10.02 33.83 -34.70
C PRO A 1014 -11.43 33.21 -34.85
N TYR A 1015 -11.57 32.16 -35.66
CA TYR A 1015 -12.85 31.48 -35.84
C TYR A 1015 -13.38 30.88 -34.52
N PHE A 1016 -12.54 30.12 -33.83
CA PHE A 1016 -12.91 29.50 -32.56
C PHE A 1016 -13.11 30.54 -31.44
N SER A 1017 -12.34 31.63 -31.46
CA SER A 1017 -12.55 32.76 -30.55
C SER A 1017 -13.95 33.36 -30.69
N ASN A 1018 -14.44 33.52 -31.93
CA ASN A 1018 -15.81 34.02 -32.17
C ASN A 1018 -16.87 33.00 -31.71
N ILE A 1019 -16.60 31.71 -31.93
CA ILE A 1019 -17.43 30.61 -31.44
C ILE A 1019 -17.53 30.62 -29.91
N VAL A 1020 -16.42 30.74 -29.18
CA VAL A 1020 -16.46 30.70 -27.71
C VAL A 1020 -17.13 31.95 -27.13
N GLU A 1021 -16.96 33.12 -27.76
CA GLU A 1021 -17.66 34.33 -27.33
C GLU A 1021 -19.18 34.21 -27.55
N SER A 1022 -19.61 33.77 -28.73
CA SER A 1022 -21.03 33.50 -29.00
C SER A 1022 -21.59 32.43 -28.07
N THR A 1023 -20.90 31.30 -27.92
CA THR A 1023 -21.30 30.19 -27.03
C THR A 1023 -21.50 30.65 -25.59
N SER A 1024 -20.59 31.48 -25.05
CA SER A 1024 -20.73 32.00 -23.69
C SER A 1024 -22.04 32.77 -23.51
N ARG A 1025 -22.52 33.47 -24.55
CA ARG A 1025 -23.74 34.28 -24.53
C ARG A 1025 -24.99 33.45 -24.87
N ASP A 1026 -24.90 32.61 -25.89
CA ASP A 1026 -26.02 31.81 -26.41
C ASP A 1026 -26.45 30.71 -25.44
N LEU A 1027 -25.48 30.10 -24.75
CA LEU A 1027 -25.74 29.14 -23.67
C LEU A 1027 -25.84 29.83 -22.30
N HIS A 1028 -25.41 31.09 -22.22
CA HIS A 1028 -25.30 31.89 -21.02
C HIS A 1028 -24.50 31.18 -19.90
N CYS A 1029 -23.32 30.64 -20.24
CA CYS A 1029 -22.47 29.87 -19.32
C CYS A 1029 -21.01 30.34 -19.37
N PHE A 1030 -20.19 29.89 -18.41
CA PHE A 1030 -18.74 30.01 -18.53
C PHE A 1030 -18.24 29.09 -19.65
N VAL A 1031 -17.18 29.50 -20.35
CA VAL A 1031 -16.51 28.65 -21.35
C VAL A 1031 -15.02 28.61 -21.07
N ALA A 1032 -14.51 27.43 -20.75
CA ALA A 1032 -13.08 27.17 -20.62
C ALA A 1032 -12.56 26.56 -21.93
N GLN A 1033 -11.75 27.30 -22.67
CA GLN A 1033 -11.12 26.86 -23.90
C GLN A 1033 -9.65 26.55 -23.62
N VAL A 1034 -9.20 25.35 -23.94
CA VAL A 1034 -7.80 24.94 -23.81
C VAL A 1034 -7.29 24.48 -25.17
N ASN A 1035 -6.40 25.27 -25.75
CA ASN A 1035 -5.75 24.96 -27.02
C ASN A 1035 -4.26 24.72 -26.80
N THR A 1036 -3.60 24.11 -27.79
CA THR A 1036 -2.14 23.98 -27.80
C THR A 1036 -1.46 25.35 -27.68
N SER A 1037 -0.35 25.42 -26.91
CA SER A 1037 0.39 26.68 -26.71
C SER A 1037 1.03 27.23 -28.00
N LYS A 1038 1.20 26.39 -29.03
CA LYS A 1038 1.69 26.78 -30.36
C LYS A 1038 0.76 27.78 -31.06
N TYR A 1039 -0.56 27.58 -30.97
CA TYR A 1039 -1.56 28.45 -31.58
C TYR A 1039 -2.19 29.41 -30.57
N GLY A 1040 -2.30 28.99 -29.31
CA GLY A 1040 -2.85 29.79 -28.22
C GLY A 1040 -4.36 29.98 -28.28
N ASP A 1041 -4.82 31.10 -27.71
CA ASP A 1041 -6.24 31.41 -27.40
C ASP A 1041 -6.85 30.57 -26.27
N THR A 1042 -6.01 29.91 -25.45
CA THR A 1042 -6.45 29.31 -24.18
C THR A 1042 -7.04 30.38 -23.27
N ARG A 1043 -8.29 30.21 -22.82
CA ARG A 1043 -9.02 31.25 -22.11
C ARG A 1043 -10.16 30.71 -21.24
N LEU A 1044 -10.60 31.54 -20.32
CA LEU A 1044 -11.80 31.32 -19.51
C LEU A 1044 -12.72 32.52 -19.69
N THR A 1045 -13.80 32.32 -20.44
CA THR A 1045 -14.74 33.37 -20.84
C THR A 1045 -16.05 33.27 -20.04
N GLN A 1046 -16.67 34.41 -19.75
CA GLN A 1046 -17.97 34.56 -19.08
C GLN A 1046 -18.92 35.44 -19.91
N PRO A 1047 -20.26 35.33 -19.73
CA PRO A 1047 -21.24 36.10 -20.50
C PRO A 1047 -21.29 37.58 -20.07
N LYS A 1048 -20.20 38.30 -20.27
CA LYS A 1048 -20.05 39.72 -19.93
C LYS A 1048 -19.68 40.57 -21.14
N GLU A 1049 -19.57 41.88 -20.90
CA GLU A 1049 -19.03 42.82 -21.88
C GLU A 1049 -17.57 42.53 -22.22
N THR A 1050 -17.15 42.96 -23.41
CA THR A 1050 -15.85 42.61 -24.00
C THR A 1050 -14.65 42.90 -23.10
N ALA A 1051 -14.70 43.96 -22.28
CA ALA A 1051 -13.62 44.35 -21.39
C ALA A 1051 -13.40 43.37 -20.21
N THR A 1052 -14.44 42.64 -19.80
CA THR A 1052 -14.42 41.79 -18.60
C THR A 1052 -14.85 40.35 -18.87
N LYS A 1053 -15.15 40.00 -20.13
CA LYS A 1053 -15.59 38.66 -20.52
C LYS A 1053 -14.51 37.59 -20.30
N ASP A 1054 -13.23 37.92 -20.46
CA ASP A 1054 -12.15 36.94 -20.32
C ASP A 1054 -11.54 37.09 -18.93
N LEU A 1055 -11.78 36.11 -18.05
CA LEU A 1055 -11.17 36.02 -16.72
C LEU A 1055 -9.67 35.73 -16.84
N LEU A 1056 -9.31 34.95 -17.86
CA LEU A 1056 -7.94 34.73 -18.29
C LEU A 1056 -7.96 34.50 -19.81
N LYS A 1057 -6.91 34.94 -20.50
CA LYS A 1057 -6.71 34.66 -21.93
C LYS A 1057 -5.23 34.70 -22.27
N LEU A 1058 -4.74 33.66 -22.93
CA LEU A 1058 -3.35 33.54 -23.33
C LEU A 1058 -3.25 33.34 -24.86
N LYS A 1059 -2.33 34.05 -25.50
CA LYS A 1059 -2.08 33.94 -26.95
C LYS A 1059 -1.09 32.84 -27.35
N GLY A 1060 -0.50 32.11 -26.40
CA GLY A 1060 0.46 31.02 -26.64
C GLY A 1060 1.77 31.20 -25.88
N GLY A 1061 2.80 30.42 -26.23
CA GLY A 1061 4.15 30.53 -25.68
C GLY A 1061 4.96 29.23 -25.73
N LEU A 1062 6.28 29.33 -25.55
CA LEU A 1062 7.21 28.19 -25.51
C LEU A 1062 7.23 27.47 -24.16
N ASN A 1063 7.04 28.21 -23.06
CA ASN A 1063 7.12 27.66 -21.71
C ASN A 1063 5.79 26.98 -21.33
N ASP A 1064 5.89 25.76 -20.82
CA ASP A 1064 4.76 25.07 -20.21
C ASP A 1064 4.36 25.73 -18.89
N THR A 1065 3.12 26.18 -18.83
CA THR A 1065 2.58 26.86 -17.66
C THR A 1065 1.17 26.42 -17.35
N ILE A 1066 0.78 26.58 -16.09
CA ILE A 1066 -0.60 26.48 -15.65
C ILE A 1066 -1.09 27.88 -15.33
N LEU A 1067 -2.28 28.19 -15.83
CA LEU A 1067 -3.01 29.40 -15.47
C LEU A 1067 -4.25 29.00 -14.69
N VAL A 1068 -4.42 29.59 -13.51
CA VAL A 1068 -5.56 29.30 -12.66
C VAL A 1068 -6.54 30.47 -12.73
N GLY A 1069 -7.73 30.22 -13.24
CA GLY A 1069 -8.87 31.13 -13.15
C GLY A 1069 -9.87 30.64 -12.11
N GLN A 1070 -10.66 31.54 -11.56
CA GLN A 1070 -11.75 31.19 -10.64
C GLN A 1070 -13.08 31.67 -11.22
N ILE A 1071 -14.08 30.80 -11.26
CA ILE A 1071 -15.45 31.15 -11.69
C ILE A 1071 -16.39 31.23 -10.49
N ASP A 1072 -17.44 32.05 -10.59
CA ASP A 1072 -18.49 32.16 -9.58
C ASP A 1072 -19.82 31.67 -10.15
N ILE A 1073 -20.13 30.40 -9.86
CA ILE A 1073 -21.32 29.71 -10.39
C ILE A 1073 -22.59 30.24 -9.74
N GLN A 1074 -22.54 30.55 -8.44
CA GLN A 1074 -23.71 31.01 -7.70
C GLN A 1074 -24.18 32.37 -8.23
N LYS A 1075 -23.24 33.26 -8.50
CA LYS A 1075 -23.50 34.58 -9.09
C LYS A 1075 -24.11 34.47 -10.48
N LEU A 1076 -23.60 33.58 -11.33
CA LEU A 1076 -24.19 33.30 -12.65
C LEU A 1076 -25.63 32.79 -12.52
N ARG A 1077 -25.88 31.78 -11.69
CA ARG A 1077 -27.21 31.18 -11.49
C ARG A 1077 -28.21 32.16 -10.88
N ASN A 1078 -27.77 32.99 -9.93
CA ASN A 1078 -28.61 34.03 -9.33
C ASN A 1078 -29.09 35.04 -10.37
N PHE A 1079 -28.20 35.46 -11.26
CA PHE A 1079 -28.55 36.33 -12.38
C PHE A 1079 -29.56 35.65 -13.32
N GLN A 1080 -29.33 34.38 -13.65
CA GLN A 1080 -30.22 33.59 -14.52
C GLN A 1080 -31.64 33.39 -13.97
N ARG A 1081 -31.84 33.54 -12.65
CA ARG A 1081 -33.15 33.38 -11.99
C ARG A 1081 -34.03 34.64 -12.11
N VAL A 1082 -33.45 35.81 -12.34
CA VAL A 1082 -34.18 37.09 -12.30
C VAL A 1082 -34.72 37.42 -13.69
N LYS A 1083 -36.05 37.50 -13.82
CA LYS A 1083 -36.73 37.96 -15.03
C LYS A 1083 -36.64 39.49 -15.14
N SER A 1084 -35.48 40.04 -15.49
CA SER A 1084 -35.38 41.48 -15.83
C SER A 1084 -35.15 41.67 -17.32
N SER A 1085 -36.12 42.31 -17.99
CA SER A 1085 -36.04 42.76 -19.39
C SER A 1085 -35.05 43.92 -19.60
N ILE A 1086 -34.51 44.49 -18.51
CA ILE A 1086 -33.56 45.62 -18.52
C ILE A 1086 -32.45 45.32 -17.52
N ASN A 1087 -31.22 45.19 -18.03
CA ASN A 1087 -30.03 44.90 -17.24
C ASN A 1087 -29.59 46.13 -16.43
N THR A 1088 -30.17 46.34 -15.25
CA THR A 1088 -29.81 47.47 -14.38
C THR A 1088 -28.49 47.26 -13.63
N SER A 1089 -28.01 46.02 -13.47
CA SER A 1089 -26.79 45.70 -12.71
C SER A 1089 -25.49 45.76 -13.52
N LYS A 1090 -25.55 45.78 -14.87
CA LYS A 1090 -24.39 45.65 -15.79
C LYS A 1090 -23.50 44.42 -15.51
N GLU A 1091 -23.98 43.44 -14.76
CA GLU A 1091 -23.13 42.40 -14.18
C GLU A 1091 -22.84 41.25 -15.15
N PHE A 1092 -23.86 40.79 -15.87
CA PHE A 1092 -23.78 39.87 -17.01
C PHE A 1092 -24.59 40.42 -18.18
N LYS A 1093 -24.40 39.89 -19.39
CA LYS A 1093 -25.26 40.23 -20.54
C LYS A 1093 -26.68 39.66 -20.35
N PRO A 1094 -27.71 40.22 -21.00
CA PRO A 1094 -29.07 39.70 -20.90
C PRO A 1094 -29.16 38.22 -21.29
N LEU A 1095 -30.13 37.52 -20.69
CA LEU A 1095 -30.43 36.14 -21.05
C LEU A 1095 -30.82 36.03 -22.53
N PRO A 1096 -30.35 34.99 -23.25
CA PRO A 1096 -30.75 34.75 -24.63
C PRO A 1096 -32.25 34.39 -24.72
N PRO A 1097 -32.86 34.47 -25.91
CA PRO A 1097 -34.22 34.00 -26.13
C PRO A 1097 -34.39 32.52 -25.72
N ASP A 1098 -35.59 32.19 -25.24
CA ASP A 1098 -36.01 30.84 -24.87
C ASP A 1098 -35.14 30.17 -23.79
N PHE A 1099 -34.46 30.97 -22.95
CA PHE A 1099 -33.66 30.46 -21.84
C PHE A 1099 -34.54 29.87 -20.73
N SER A 1100 -34.35 28.58 -20.41
CA SER A 1100 -35.19 27.87 -19.45
C SER A 1100 -34.89 28.26 -18.00
N LEU A 1101 -35.88 28.88 -17.36
CA LEU A 1101 -35.86 29.11 -15.91
C LEU A 1101 -35.93 27.77 -15.14
N GLU A 1102 -36.67 26.79 -15.65
CA GLU A 1102 -36.81 25.47 -15.02
C GLU A 1102 -35.45 24.78 -14.88
N GLU A 1103 -34.66 24.72 -15.96
CA GLU A 1103 -33.31 24.12 -15.93
C GLU A 1103 -32.36 24.89 -15.01
N THR A 1104 -32.51 26.21 -14.93
CA THR A 1104 -31.76 27.05 -13.99
C THR A 1104 -32.12 26.70 -12.54
N LEU A 1105 -33.40 26.55 -12.22
CA LEU A 1105 -33.86 26.16 -10.89
C LEU A 1105 -33.41 24.74 -10.54
N LYS A 1106 -33.44 23.80 -11.50
CA LYS A 1106 -32.86 22.44 -11.32
C LYS A 1106 -31.39 22.52 -10.93
N ARG A 1107 -30.56 23.27 -11.67
CA ARG A 1107 -29.15 23.49 -11.32
C ARG A 1107 -28.96 24.11 -9.93
N ILE A 1108 -29.73 25.16 -9.59
CA ILE A 1108 -29.67 25.80 -8.25
C ILE A 1108 -30.01 24.80 -7.14
N SER A 1109 -31.03 23.97 -7.35
CA SER A 1109 -31.44 22.93 -6.41
C SER A 1109 -30.58 21.65 -6.45
N ASN A 1110 -29.61 21.58 -7.37
CA ASN A 1110 -28.74 20.43 -7.63
C ASN A 1110 -29.52 19.14 -7.98
N GLN A 1111 -30.51 19.27 -8.88
CA GLN A 1111 -31.38 18.18 -9.37
C GLN A 1111 -30.96 17.61 -10.72
#